data_AF-A0A3D3F2D9-F1
#
_entry.id   AF-A0A3D3F2D9-F1
#
_cell.length_a   1.000
_cell.length_b   1.000
_cell.length_c   1.000
_cell.angle_alpha   90.00
_cell.angle_beta   90.00
_cell.angle_gamma   90.00
#
_symmetry.space_group_name_H-M   'P 1'
#
loop_
_entity.id
_entity.type
_entity.pdbx_description
1 polymer ?
#
loop_
_entity_poly.entity_id
_entity_poly.type
_entity_poly.pdbx_seq_one_letter_code
_entity_poly.pdbx_strand_id
1 'polypeptide(L)'
;MHFALLLGFGANAINPYLAFAILNRKVQAGEIQLDIETAKKNYIKAINKGLLKVLSKMGNSTLRSYRGAHIFEALGISSSVLNAYFKDISSKIEGIDMDDIAREVLTPFREAFDTERNEALHLKNPGLYAFRVEGEYHAWNPETIARLQIATRTGNYDEFKRYVNLVDNKPAPAFIRDLLDYKTHPIDVAEVEPVENIMKRFCTGAMSYGSISLEAHQAMAMAMNLIGGRSNTGEGGEDPERYKKRADGLSTRSAIKQIASGRFGVTTEYLVNADEIQIKIAQGAKPGEGGQLPGYKVDKVIARTRHSIAGISLISPPPHHDIYSIEDLAQLIFDLKNVNPEATVSVKLVSESGVGTIAAGVAKAKADLIVISGAEGGTGASPSSSIKHAGLPLEIGLAETQQTLVMNNLRGVVKLQTDGQLKTGRDILIAAMLGAEEFGFATSALIVLGCVMMRKCHLNTCPVGVATQDETLRKRFTGQHEYLVTYFRFLAENVRENLARLGFKTLDEAIGRSDLLVRKHFPEHPKTEKIDLSKIIYYPEEAARYAIRKVTAQRHKTEDVLDQKLILEAQPALDFSLPAGMKSKVKNTDRAVGAMLSGQIAKRYGHKGLPNDTVSAFFEGTAGQSFGAFLAKGVSFYLSGDTNDYLGKGLSGGRIIVTPPKGSRFQPEENIICGNTSLYGATSGEVFINGIAGERFGVRNSGATAVVEGTGDHCCEYMTGGRVVVLGPTGRNFAAGMSGGIAYVWDEKGDFDYYCNMEMVELSLIEDAADNRELKSLVSRHFQYTNSPLAKRILDDWSHSVEQFIKVIPIEYKKILHEEKMAQLNQKLETVERDY
;
A
#
# COMPACT_ATOMS: atom_id res chain seq x y z
N MET A 1 -7.57 -13.57 -17.05
CA MET A 1 -7.93 -12.37 -17.85
C MET A 1 -8.96 -12.69 -18.91
N HIS A 2 -8.68 -13.59 -19.87
CA HIS A 2 -9.63 -13.89 -20.97
C HIS A 2 -11.07 -14.21 -20.50
N PHE A 3 -11.24 -15.00 -19.45
CA PHE A 3 -12.57 -15.29 -18.89
C PHE A 3 -13.27 -14.03 -18.37
N ALA A 4 -12.55 -13.16 -17.66
CA ALA A 4 -13.09 -11.90 -17.16
C ALA A 4 -13.47 -10.96 -18.31
N LEU A 5 -12.69 -10.94 -19.40
CA LEU A 5 -13.01 -10.17 -20.60
C LEU A 5 -14.29 -10.69 -21.26
N LEU A 6 -14.34 -11.99 -21.58
CA LEU A 6 -15.50 -12.62 -22.21
C LEU A 6 -16.79 -12.43 -21.39
N LEU A 7 -16.74 -12.66 -20.07
CA LEU A 7 -17.89 -12.43 -19.19
C LEU A 7 -18.26 -10.94 -19.13
N GLY A 8 -17.26 -10.05 -19.02
CA GLY A 8 -17.47 -8.61 -18.96
C GLY A 8 -18.14 -8.05 -20.21
N PHE A 9 -17.94 -8.67 -21.38
CA PHE A 9 -18.58 -8.33 -22.66
C PHE A 9 -19.77 -9.23 -23.04
N GLY A 10 -20.31 -10.00 -22.08
CA GLY A 10 -21.65 -10.60 -22.22
C GLY A 10 -21.71 -12.12 -22.33
N ALA A 11 -20.58 -12.85 -22.33
CA ALA A 11 -20.63 -14.31 -22.33
C ALA A 11 -21.38 -14.85 -21.10
N ASN A 12 -22.30 -15.80 -21.30
CA ASN A 12 -23.03 -16.44 -20.21
C ASN A 12 -22.24 -17.59 -19.56
N ALA A 13 -21.45 -18.31 -20.37
CA ALA A 13 -20.62 -19.43 -19.98
C ALA A 13 -19.42 -19.52 -20.92
N ILE A 14 -18.35 -20.17 -20.47
CA ILE A 14 -17.11 -20.30 -21.23
C ILE A 14 -16.63 -21.74 -21.15
N ASN A 15 -16.46 -22.38 -22.31
CA ASN A 15 -15.84 -23.69 -22.42
C ASN A 15 -14.41 -23.55 -22.98
N PRO A 16 -13.36 -23.66 -22.14
CA PRO A 16 -11.97 -23.58 -22.58
C PRO A 16 -11.48 -24.91 -23.16
N TYR A 17 -12.17 -25.42 -24.18
CA TYR A 17 -11.96 -26.78 -24.71
C TYR A 17 -10.50 -27.07 -25.10
N LEU A 18 -9.80 -26.10 -25.70
CA LEU A 18 -8.39 -26.27 -26.09
C LEU A 18 -7.46 -26.38 -24.87
N ALA A 19 -7.74 -25.64 -23.79
CA ALA A 19 -6.98 -25.78 -22.55
C ALA A 19 -7.17 -27.18 -21.95
N PHE A 20 -8.39 -27.72 -21.99
CA PHE A 20 -8.66 -29.10 -21.54
C PHE A 20 -7.96 -30.15 -22.42
N ALA A 21 -7.91 -29.95 -23.73
CA ALA A 21 -7.16 -30.83 -24.64
C ALA A 21 -5.64 -30.82 -24.32
N ILE A 22 -5.08 -29.63 -24.02
CA ILE A 22 -3.67 -29.49 -23.61
C ILE A 22 -3.41 -30.20 -22.28
N LEU A 23 -4.30 -30.06 -21.30
CA LEU A 23 -4.20 -30.76 -20.02
C LEU A 23 -4.23 -32.28 -20.23
N ASN A 24 -5.16 -32.78 -21.05
CA ASN A 24 -5.24 -34.20 -21.36
C ASN A 24 -3.94 -34.73 -21.98
N ARG A 25 -3.38 -34.00 -22.96
CA ARG A 25 -2.09 -34.36 -23.57
C ARG A 25 -0.96 -34.39 -22.54
N LYS A 26 -0.87 -33.41 -21.64
CA LYS A 26 0.17 -33.34 -20.61
C LYS A 26 0.04 -34.44 -19.56
N VAL A 27 -1.18 -34.83 -19.20
CA VAL A 27 -1.45 -35.97 -18.32
C VAL A 27 -1.04 -37.27 -19.00
N GLN A 28 -1.45 -37.50 -20.26
CA GLN A 28 -1.06 -38.68 -21.03
C GLN A 28 0.45 -38.80 -21.23
N ALA A 29 1.16 -37.66 -21.36
CA ALA A 29 2.61 -37.61 -21.47
C ALA A 29 3.35 -37.77 -20.12
N GLY A 30 2.65 -37.86 -18.99
CA GLY A 30 3.26 -37.94 -17.65
C GLY A 30 3.90 -36.63 -17.15
N GLU A 31 3.70 -35.51 -17.85
CA GLU A 31 4.20 -34.20 -17.42
C GLU A 31 3.42 -33.66 -16.21
N ILE A 32 2.15 -34.07 -16.07
CA ILE A 32 1.29 -33.79 -14.92
C ILE A 32 0.93 -35.11 -14.25
N GLN A 33 1.33 -35.26 -13.00
CA GLN A 33 1.14 -36.47 -12.19
C GLN A 33 -0.23 -36.45 -11.49
N LEU A 34 -1.31 -36.30 -12.26
CA LEU A 34 -2.71 -36.29 -11.81
C LEU A 34 -3.59 -36.96 -12.86
N ASP A 35 -4.76 -37.46 -12.49
CA ASP A 35 -5.79 -37.83 -13.46
C ASP A 35 -6.41 -36.58 -14.13
N ILE A 36 -7.02 -36.77 -15.30
CA ILE A 36 -7.57 -35.68 -16.10
C ILE A 36 -8.72 -34.93 -15.39
N GLU A 37 -9.56 -35.61 -14.61
CA GLU A 37 -10.68 -34.96 -13.93
C GLU A 37 -10.20 -34.09 -12.78
N THR A 38 -9.21 -34.55 -12.01
CA THR A 38 -8.53 -33.73 -10.99
C THR A 38 -7.81 -32.54 -11.64
N ALA A 39 -7.11 -32.73 -12.77
CA ALA A 39 -6.45 -31.64 -13.48
C ALA A 39 -7.43 -30.56 -13.97
N LYS A 40 -8.58 -30.96 -14.54
CA LYS A 40 -9.66 -30.04 -14.93
C LYS A 40 -10.24 -29.29 -13.73
N LYS A 41 -10.52 -30.00 -12.63
CA LYS A 41 -11.06 -29.41 -11.39
C LYS A 41 -10.11 -28.35 -10.82
N ASN A 42 -8.81 -28.64 -10.81
CA ASN A 42 -7.79 -27.69 -10.37
C ASN A 42 -7.71 -26.46 -11.29
N TYR A 43 -7.78 -26.65 -12.61
CA TYR A 43 -7.84 -25.55 -13.57
C TYR A 43 -9.07 -24.65 -13.35
N ILE A 44 -10.27 -25.24 -13.24
CA ILE A 44 -11.51 -24.51 -12.98
C ILE A 44 -11.44 -23.75 -11.65
N LYS A 45 -10.91 -24.39 -10.59
CA LYS A 45 -10.70 -23.74 -9.29
C LYS A 45 -9.78 -22.52 -9.41
N ALA A 46 -8.69 -22.63 -10.17
CA ALA A 46 -7.77 -21.53 -10.41
C ALA A 46 -8.43 -20.37 -11.19
N ILE A 47 -9.25 -20.69 -12.20
CA ILE A 47 -10.02 -19.68 -12.94
C ILE A 47 -11.06 -19.00 -12.04
N ASN A 48 -11.80 -19.76 -11.23
CA ASN A 48 -12.79 -19.19 -10.30
C ASN A 48 -12.13 -18.24 -9.29
N LYS A 49 -11.01 -18.65 -8.69
CA LYS A 49 -10.22 -17.77 -7.82
C LYS A 49 -9.72 -16.52 -8.57
N GLY A 50 -9.24 -16.70 -9.80
CA GLY A 50 -8.79 -15.59 -10.65
C GLY A 50 -9.92 -14.63 -11.02
N LEU A 51 -11.14 -15.12 -11.25
CA LEU A 51 -12.32 -14.31 -11.52
C LEU A 51 -12.72 -13.51 -10.28
N LEU A 52 -12.93 -14.18 -9.14
CA LEU A 52 -13.25 -13.50 -7.88
C LEU A 52 -12.25 -12.38 -7.58
N LYS A 53 -10.97 -12.63 -7.86
CA LYS A 53 -9.89 -11.66 -7.70
C LYS A 53 -9.95 -10.48 -8.68
N VAL A 54 -10.41 -10.66 -9.91
CA VAL A 54 -10.61 -9.55 -10.85
C VAL A 54 -11.83 -8.73 -10.44
N LEU A 55 -12.93 -9.41 -10.09
CA LEU A 55 -14.17 -8.78 -9.64
C LEU A 55 -13.96 -7.92 -8.39
N SER A 56 -13.19 -8.42 -7.42
CA SER A 56 -12.94 -7.70 -6.17
C SER A 56 -12.14 -6.41 -6.33
N LYS A 57 -11.38 -6.23 -7.44
CA LYS A 57 -10.58 -5.01 -7.67
C LYS A 57 -11.44 -3.74 -7.73
N MET A 58 -12.68 -3.89 -8.21
CA MET A 58 -13.66 -2.81 -8.33
C MET A 58 -14.82 -2.97 -7.33
N GLY A 59 -14.66 -3.84 -6.32
CA GLY A 59 -15.69 -4.08 -5.30
C GLY A 59 -16.91 -4.86 -5.79
N ASN A 60 -16.84 -5.57 -6.92
CA ASN A 60 -17.96 -6.38 -7.40
C ASN A 60 -18.02 -7.71 -6.65
N SER A 61 -19.13 -7.96 -5.94
CA SER A 61 -19.33 -9.20 -5.17
C SER A 61 -20.02 -10.32 -5.95
N THR A 62 -20.64 -10.03 -7.11
CA THR A 62 -21.38 -11.04 -7.89
C THR A 62 -20.97 -11.05 -9.36
N LEU A 63 -20.89 -12.25 -9.93
CA LEU A 63 -20.65 -12.43 -11.36
C LEU A 63 -21.80 -11.87 -12.21
N ARG A 64 -23.03 -11.91 -11.69
CA ARG A 64 -24.21 -11.38 -12.38
C ARG A 64 -24.09 -9.89 -12.65
N SER A 65 -23.62 -9.11 -11.67
CA SER A 65 -23.39 -7.67 -11.83
C SER A 65 -22.19 -7.36 -12.73
N TYR A 66 -21.20 -8.24 -12.77
CA TYR A 66 -20.00 -8.06 -13.58
C TYR A 66 -20.23 -8.36 -15.07
N ARG A 67 -21.13 -9.29 -15.39
CA ARG A 67 -21.41 -9.70 -16.77
C ARG A 67 -22.05 -8.54 -17.55
N GLY A 68 -21.43 -8.14 -18.65
CA GLY A 68 -21.87 -6.99 -19.46
C GLY A 68 -21.54 -5.62 -18.87
N ALA A 69 -20.79 -5.55 -17.77
CA ALA A 69 -20.48 -4.28 -17.10
C ALA A 69 -19.34 -3.48 -17.75
N HIS A 70 -18.65 -4.05 -18.73
CA HIS A 70 -17.61 -3.34 -19.50
C HIS A 70 -16.51 -2.70 -18.62
N ILE A 71 -16.12 -3.37 -17.51
CA ILE A 71 -15.09 -2.90 -16.57
C ILE A 71 -13.69 -3.15 -17.16
N PHE A 72 -13.43 -2.50 -18.29
CA PHE A 72 -12.22 -2.57 -19.09
C PHE A 72 -11.95 -1.22 -19.74
N GLU A 73 -10.69 -1.02 -20.09
CA GLU A 73 -10.28 0.10 -20.90
C GLU A 73 -9.50 -0.40 -22.11
N ALA A 74 -9.84 0.14 -23.28
CA ALA A 74 -9.12 -0.15 -24.51
C ALA A 74 -7.93 0.80 -24.64
N LEU A 75 -6.81 0.27 -25.14
CA LEU A 75 -5.63 1.05 -25.45
C LEU A 75 -5.15 0.66 -26.85
N GLY A 76 -5.06 1.63 -27.75
CA GLY A 76 -4.56 1.39 -29.10
C GLY A 76 -5.52 0.62 -30.00
N ILE A 77 -6.83 0.73 -29.74
CA ILE A 77 -7.90 0.22 -30.61
C ILE A 77 -8.68 1.41 -31.13
N SER A 78 -8.96 1.42 -32.44
CA SER A 78 -9.69 2.50 -33.08
C SER A 78 -11.13 2.61 -32.58
N SER A 79 -11.61 3.85 -32.51
CA SER A 79 -13.00 4.18 -32.18
C SER A 79 -14.00 3.51 -33.13
N SER A 80 -13.64 3.26 -34.40
CA SER A 80 -14.51 2.56 -35.35
C SER A 80 -14.79 1.11 -34.93
N VAL A 81 -13.76 0.38 -34.48
CA VAL A 81 -13.88 -0.99 -33.94
C VAL A 81 -14.70 -0.98 -32.65
N LEU A 82 -14.39 -0.08 -31.73
CA LEU A 82 -15.07 -0.01 -30.43
C LEU A 82 -16.55 0.33 -30.59
N ASN A 83 -16.89 1.31 -31.42
CA ASN A 83 -18.30 1.68 -31.65
C ASN A 83 -19.11 0.58 -32.34
N ALA A 84 -18.48 -0.24 -33.18
CA ALA A 84 -19.13 -1.35 -33.87
C ALA A 84 -19.36 -2.55 -32.95
N TYR A 85 -18.39 -2.91 -32.10
CA TYR A 85 -18.37 -4.21 -31.41
C TYR A 85 -18.32 -4.14 -29.88
N PHE A 86 -17.91 -3.00 -29.30
CA PHE A 86 -17.66 -2.83 -27.86
C PHE A 86 -18.15 -1.44 -27.38
N LYS A 87 -19.42 -1.13 -27.64
CA LYS A 87 -20.03 0.16 -27.28
C LYS A 87 -19.79 0.51 -25.81
N ASP A 88 -19.63 1.80 -25.54
CA ASP A 88 -19.40 2.40 -24.22
C ASP A 88 -18.03 2.12 -23.59
N ILE A 89 -17.10 1.46 -24.31
CA ILE A 89 -15.70 1.39 -23.92
C ILE A 89 -14.96 2.64 -24.37
N SER A 90 -14.21 3.25 -23.44
CA SER A 90 -13.32 4.36 -23.76
C SER A 90 -11.95 3.87 -24.26
N SER A 91 -11.38 4.61 -25.21
CA SER A 91 -9.97 4.53 -25.58
C SER A 91 -9.38 5.94 -25.60
N LYS A 92 -8.34 6.17 -24.79
CA LYS A 92 -7.67 7.47 -24.70
C LYS A 92 -6.73 7.73 -25.87
N ILE A 93 -6.27 6.66 -26.52
CA ILE A 93 -5.46 6.75 -27.74
C ILE A 93 -6.09 5.85 -28.82
N GLU A 94 -6.19 6.37 -30.04
CA GLU A 94 -6.61 5.58 -31.20
C GLU A 94 -5.58 4.48 -31.53
N GLY A 95 -5.89 3.59 -32.47
CA GLY A 95 -4.93 2.60 -32.93
C GLY A 95 -5.50 1.65 -33.98
N ILE A 96 -5.32 0.35 -33.76
CA ILE A 96 -5.57 -0.68 -34.77
C ILE A 96 -7.05 -0.74 -35.19
N ASP A 97 -7.28 -1.06 -36.46
CA ASP A 97 -8.60 -1.25 -37.06
C ASP A 97 -8.90 -2.74 -37.33
N MET A 98 -10.05 -3.03 -37.94
CA MET A 98 -10.45 -4.40 -38.25
C MET A 98 -9.49 -5.09 -39.23
N ASP A 99 -8.85 -4.35 -40.14
CA ASP A 99 -7.92 -4.93 -41.11
C ASP A 99 -6.62 -5.37 -40.43
N ASP A 100 -6.12 -4.56 -39.49
CA ASP A 100 -4.98 -4.94 -38.66
C ASP A 100 -5.30 -6.17 -37.80
N ILE A 101 -6.46 -6.17 -37.12
CA ILE A 101 -6.90 -7.29 -36.28
C ILE A 101 -7.00 -8.57 -37.12
N ALA A 102 -7.65 -8.50 -38.29
CA ALA A 102 -7.78 -9.64 -39.19
C ALA A 102 -6.41 -10.16 -39.64
N ARG A 103 -5.48 -9.25 -40.00
CA ARG A 103 -4.11 -9.61 -40.38
C ARG A 103 -3.37 -10.32 -39.24
N GLU A 104 -3.42 -9.78 -38.03
CA GLU A 104 -2.73 -10.35 -36.86
C GLU A 104 -3.30 -11.71 -36.44
N VAL A 105 -4.61 -11.95 -36.61
CA VAL A 105 -5.23 -13.26 -36.37
C VAL A 105 -4.84 -14.26 -37.46
N LEU A 106 -4.75 -13.82 -38.72
CA LEU A 106 -4.43 -14.69 -39.86
C LEU A 106 -2.94 -15.07 -39.96
N THR A 107 -2.03 -14.27 -39.43
CA THR A 107 -0.58 -14.58 -39.42
C THR A 107 -0.26 -15.91 -38.72
N PRO A 108 -0.59 -16.12 -37.43
CA PRO A 108 -0.31 -17.39 -36.76
C PRO A 108 -1.13 -18.56 -37.36
N PHE A 109 -2.31 -18.28 -37.93
CA PHE A 109 -3.05 -19.29 -38.68
C PHE A 109 -2.25 -19.78 -39.88
N ARG A 110 -1.74 -18.87 -40.72
CA ARG A 110 -0.89 -19.24 -41.87
C ARG A 110 0.38 -19.95 -41.42
N GLU A 111 1.05 -19.49 -40.36
CA GLU A 111 2.23 -20.16 -39.82
C GLU A 111 1.95 -21.60 -39.33
N ALA A 112 0.77 -21.85 -38.78
CA ALA A 112 0.40 -23.16 -38.23
C ALA A 112 -0.10 -24.15 -39.29
N PHE A 113 -0.62 -23.66 -40.43
CA PHE A 113 -1.19 -24.46 -41.51
C PHE A 113 -0.36 -24.40 -42.80
N ASP A 114 0.88 -23.90 -42.75
CA ASP A 114 1.81 -23.88 -43.87
C ASP A 114 2.19 -25.31 -44.29
N THR A 115 1.69 -25.75 -45.44
CA THR A 115 1.88 -27.10 -45.98
C THR A 115 3.26 -27.35 -46.55
N GLU A 116 4.05 -26.29 -46.79
CA GLU A 116 5.41 -26.40 -47.35
C GLU A 116 6.48 -26.60 -46.26
N ARG A 117 6.07 -26.54 -44.98
CA ARG A 117 6.97 -26.63 -43.83
C ARG A 117 7.28 -28.09 -43.49
N ASN A 118 8.54 -28.50 -43.70
CA ASN A 118 9.02 -29.87 -43.42
C ASN A 118 9.38 -30.15 -41.95
N GLU A 119 9.37 -29.13 -41.08
CA GLU A 119 9.72 -29.26 -39.65
C GLU A 119 8.48 -29.25 -38.74
N ALA A 120 8.57 -29.95 -37.61
CA ALA A 120 7.52 -29.95 -36.60
C ALA A 120 7.29 -28.55 -36.01
N LEU A 121 6.03 -28.12 -35.93
CA LEU A 121 5.67 -26.82 -35.36
C LEU A 121 5.94 -26.80 -33.84
N HIS A 122 6.95 -26.06 -33.42
CA HIS A 122 7.23 -25.80 -32.01
C HIS A 122 6.62 -24.46 -31.57
N LEU A 123 5.95 -24.47 -30.41
CA LEU A 123 5.47 -23.23 -29.80
C LEU A 123 6.68 -22.35 -29.43
N LYS A 124 6.77 -21.18 -30.06
CA LYS A 124 7.81 -20.18 -29.77
C LYS A 124 7.60 -19.64 -28.36
N ASN A 125 8.69 -19.35 -27.64
CA ASN A 125 8.64 -18.60 -26.39
C ASN A 125 8.90 -17.11 -26.68
N PRO A 126 7.86 -16.27 -26.75
CA PRO A 126 8.00 -14.87 -27.14
C PRO A 126 8.69 -13.99 -26.06
N GLY A 127 9.03 -14.51 -24.88
CA GLY A 127 9.70 -13.70 -23.86
C GLY A 127 8.81 -12.64 -23.19
N LEU A 128 7.49 -12.78 -23.23
CA LEU A 128 6.54 -11.78 -22.70
C LEU A 128 6.73 -11.49 -21.20
N TYR A 129 7.07 -12.49 -20.39
CA TYR A 129 7.19 -12.36 -18.92
C TYR A 129 8.62 -12.13 -18.43
N ALA A 130 9.60 -12.59 -19.21
CA ALA A 130 11.03 -12.47 -18.90
C ALA A 130 11.81 -12.34 -20.20
N PHE A 131 12.84 -11.50 -20.18
CA PHE A 131 13.68 -11.22 -21.32
C PHE A 131 14.23 -12.52 -21.97
N ARG A 132 14.19 -12.55 -23.30
CA ARG A 132 14.82 -13.55 -24.16
C ARG A 132 15.51 -12.81 -25.29
N VAL A 133 16.63 -13.34 -25.79
CA VAL A 133 17.45 -12.68 -26.81
C VAL A 133 16.66 -12.43 -28.10
N GLU A 134 15.88 -13.42 -28.54
CA GLU A 134 15.04 -13.35 -29.75
C GLU A 134 13.55 -13.12 -29.41
N GLY A 135 13.26 -12.56 -28.23
CA GLY A 135 11.89 -12.34 -27.76
C GLY A 135 11.43 -10.89 -27.88
N GLU A 136 10.31 -10.61 -27.21
CA GLU A 136 9.74 -9.29 -27.00
C GLU A 136 10.79 -8.30 -26.45
N TYR A 137 10.68 -7.03 -26.84
CA TYR A 137 11.56 -5.99 -26.29
C TYR A 137 11.23 -5.72 -24.82
N HIS A 138 12.27 -5.70 -23.97
CA HIS A 138 12.15 -5.24 -22.59
C HIS A 138 12.96 -3.96 -22.40
N ALA A 139 12.32 -2.93 -21.84
CA ALA A 139 12.96 -1.66 -21.53
C ALA A 139 14.14 -1.77 -20.56
N TRP A 140 14.18 -2.84 -19.76
CA TRP A 140 15.39 -3.27 -19.06
C TRP A 140 15.89 -4.56 -19.68
N ASN A 141 17.05 -4.46 -20.31
CA ASN A 141 17.75 -5.56 -20.98
C ASN A 141 19.20 -5.62 -20.47
N PRO A 142 19.95 -6.71 -20.75
CA PRO A 142 21.31 -6.87 -20.22
C PRO A 142 22.24 -5.68 -20.52
N GLU A 143 22.13 -5.08 -21.70
CA GLU A 143 22.99 -3.97 -22.11
C GLU A 143 22.69 -2.70 -21.31
N THR A 144 21.43 -2.26 -21.28
CA THR A 144 21.00 -1.07 -20.52
C THR A 144 21.31 -1.20 -19.02
N ILE A 145 21.15 -2.40 -18.45
CA ILE A 145 21.49 -2.71 -17.06
C ILE A 145 22.99 -2.56 -16.82
N ALA A 146 23.82 -3.21 -17.64
CA ALA A 146 25.27 -3.20 -17.46
C ALA A 146 25.85 -1.79 -17.60
N ARG A 147 25.42 -1.04 -18.62
CA ARG A 147 25.89 0.34 -18.88
C ARG A 147 25.57 1.27 -17.72
N LEU A 148 24.34 1.23 -17.18
CA LEU A 148 23.97 2.04 -16.03
C LEU A 148 24.80 1.70 -14.79
N GLN A 149 25.02 0.42 -14.51
CA GLN A 149 25.86 -0.03 -13.38
C GLN A 149 27.31 0.41 -13.53
N ILE A 150 27.90 0.28 -14.73
CA ILE A 150 29.29 0.70 -14.99
C ILE A 150 29.41 2.21 -14.82
N ALA A 151 28.53 3.00 -15.44
CA ALA A 151 28.58 4.46 -15.38
C ALA A 151 28.56 4.99 -13.94
N THR A 152 27.64 4.45 -13.13
CA THR A 152 27.42 4.89 -11.75
C THR A 152 28.47 4.42 -10.76
N ARG A 153 29.07 3.24 -10.98
CA ARG A 153 30.19 2.75 -10.16
C ARG A 153 31.51 3.43 -10.47
N THR A 154 31.75 3.75 -11.75
CA THR A 154 33.00 4.38 -12.19
C THR A 154 32.98 5.91 -12.12
N GLY A 155 31.81 6.51 -11.85
CA GLY A 155 31.67 7.96 -11.89
C GLY A 155 31.87 8.53 -13.30
N ASN A 156 31.61 7.75 -14.36
CA ASN A 156 31.80 8.15 -15.75
C ASN A 156 30.48 8.63 -16.38
N TYR A 157 30.37 9.94 -16.58
CA TYR A 157 29.18 10.56 -17.18
C TYR A 157 29.04 10.28 -18.69
N ASP A 158 30.13 10.10 -19.43
CA ASP A 158 30.05 9.75 -20.85
C ASP A 158 29.44 8.35 -21.05
N GLU A 159 29.77 7.42 -20.15
CA GLU A 159 29.14 6.10 -20.13
C GLU A 159 27.64 6.18 -19.78
N PHE A 160 27.26 7.11 -18.90
CA PHE A 160 25.85 7.40 -18.62
C PHE A 160 25.13 7.96 -19.85
N LYS A 161 25.76 8.87 -20.62
CA LYS A 161 25.20 9.37 -21.88
C LYS A 161 25.02 8.26 -22.93
N ARG A 162 25.91 7.27 -22.98
CA ARG A 162 25.71 6.07 -23.82
C ARG A 162 24.50 5.26 -23.37
N TYR A 163 24.32 5.07 -22.06
CA TYR A 163 23.10 4.47 -21.50
C TYR A 163 21.84 5.24 -21.91
N VAL A 164 21.83 6.58 -21.75
CA VAL A 164 20.72 7.45 -22.14
C VAL A 164 20.40 7.29 -23.63
N ASN A 165 21.42 7.28 -24.49
CA ASN A 165 21.25 7.10 -25.93
C ASN A 165 20.57 5.76 -26.28
N LEU A 166 20.95 4.66 -25.61
CA LEU A 166 20.31 3.36 -25.81
C LEU A 166 18.83 3.35 -25.39
N VAL A 167 18.48 4.10 -24.35
CA VAL A 167 17.11 4.16 -23.83
C VAL A 167 16.21 5.07 -24.66
N ASP A 168 16.72 6.23 -25.08
CA ASP A 168 15.95 7.27 -25.78
C ASP A 168 15.88 7.03 -27.30
N ASN A 169 16.90 6.41 -27.91
CA ASN A 169 17.02 6.17 -29.36
C ASN A 169 16.91 4.69 -29.74
N LYS A 170 15.98 3.98 -29.10
CA LYS A 170 15.65 2.58 -29.42
C LYS A 170 14.92 2.45 -30.78
N PRO A 171 15.05 1.31 -31.49
CA PRO A 171 14.49 1.13 -32.84
C PRO A 171 12.96 1.09 -32.93
N ALA A 172 12.28 0.70 -31.85
CA ALA A 172 10.82 0.61 -31.80
C ALA A 172 10.30 1.26 -30.51
N PRO A 173 9.24 2.07 -30.58
CA PRO A 173 8.67 2.70 -29.40
C PRO A 173 8.07 1.65 -28.46
N ALA A 174 8.36 1.78 -27.16
CA ALA A 174 7.92 0.86 -26.13
C ALA A 174 6.97 1.51 -25.11
N PHE A 175 6.99 2.84 -25.02
CA PHE A 175 6.13 3.66 -24.16
C PHE A 175 5.42 4.76 -24.97
N ILE A 176 4.32 5.31 -24.45
CA ILE A 176 3.63 6.44 -25.09
C ILE A 176 4.58 7.64 -25.24
N ARG A 177 5.39 7.94 -24.22
CA ARG A 177 6.40 9.01 -24.29
C ARG A 177 7.48 8.80 -25.34
N ASP A 178 7.62 7.62 -25.94
CA ASP A 178 8.56 7.44 -27.06
C ASP A 178 8.02 8.08 -28.35
N LEU A 179 6.69 8.24 -28.45
CA LEU A 179 5.97 8.91 -29.55
C LEU A 179 5.83 10.42 -29.35
N LEU A 180 6.46 10.98 -28.31
CA LEU A 180 6.47 12.40 -28.01
C LEU A 180 7.86 12.98 -28.23
N ASP A 181 7.94 14.24 -28.59
CA ASP A 181 9.12 15.08 -28.52
C ASP A 181 8.69 16.48 -28.07
N TYR A 182 9.58 17.45 -28.08
CA TYR A 182 9.24 18.82 -27.71
C TYR A 182 9.94 19.86 -28.58
N LYS A 183 9.30 21.04 -28.69
CA LYS A 183 9.87 22.21 -29.36
C LYS A 183 11.16 22.63 -28.65
N THR A 184 12.16 23.10 -29.39
CA THR A 184 13.48 23.45 -28.84
C THR A 184 13.80 24.91 -29.09
N HIS A 185 14.31 25.58 -28.05
CA HIS A 185 14.80 26.96 -28.11
C HIS A 185 16.07 27.08 -27.25
N PRO A 186 17.21 26.54 -27.71
CA PRO A 186 18.32 26.26 -26.81
C PRO A 186 18.94 27.48 -26.12
N ILE A 187 19.32 27.31 -24.86
CA ILE A 187 20.15 28.24 -24.05
C ILE A 187 21.42 27.53 -23.58
N ASP A 188 22.36 28.27 -22.99
CA ASP A 188 23.53 27.66 -22.35
C ASP A 188 23.10 26.88 -21.11
N VAL A 189 23.61 25.65 -20.94
CA VAL A 189 23.37 24.82 -19.75
C VAL A 189 23.85 25.51 -18.47
N ALA A 190 24.83 26.42 -18.56
CA ALA A 190 25.28 27.23 -17.43
C ALA A 190 24.20 28.17 -16.88
N GLU A 191 23.19 28.53 -17.68
CA GLU A 191 22.03 29.33 -17.22
C GLU A 191 20.96 28.51 -16.50
N VAL A 192 21.04 27.18 -16.59
CA VAL A 192 20.06 26.26 -15.98
C VAL A 192 20.40 26.03 -14.50
N GLU A 193 19.35 25.95 -13.67
CA GLU A 193 19.42 25.71 -12.24
C GLU A 193 20.37 24.55 -11.89
N PRO A 194 21.07 24.64 -10.75
CA PRO A 194 22.07 23.66 -10.37
C PRO A 194 21.45 22.30 -10.05
N VAL A 195 22.22 21.22 -10.21
CA VAL A 195 21.75 19.83 -10.04
C VAL A 195 21.16 19.57 -8.65
N GLU A 196 21.65 20.28 -7.62
CA GLU A 196 21.18 20.17 -6.24
C GLU A 196 19.71 20.57 -6.09
N ASN A 197 19.20 21.50 -6.91
CA ASN A 197 17.79 21.89 -6.87
C ASN A 197 16.89 20.87 -7.59
N ILE A 198 17.39 20.27 -8.67
CA ILE A 198 16.68 19.21 -9.39
C ILE A 198 16.62 17.94 -8.54
N MET A 199 17.71 17.53 -7.87
CA MET A 199 17.76 16.31 -7.06
C MET A 199 16.78 16.31 -5.89
N LYS A 200 16.41 17.47 -5.34
CA LYS A 200 15.36 17.60 -4.30
C LYS A 200 13.99 17.11 -4.77
N ARG A 201 13.76 17.06 -6.09
CA ARG A 201 12.52 16.58 -6.72
C ARG A 201 12.54 15.08 -6.97
N PHE A 202 13.66 14.41 -6.67
CA PHE A 202 13.78 12.97 -6.83
C PHE A 202 13.39 12.25 -5.55
N CYS A 203 12.58 11.22 -5.72
CA CYS A 203 12.16 10.31 -4.66
C CYS A 203 12.56 8.89 -5.04
N THR A 204 13.01 8.06 -4.10
CA THR A 204 13.03 6.60 -4.37
C THR A 204 11.64 6.03 -4.14
N GLY A 205 11.18 5.15 -5.04
CA GLY A 205 9.86 4.56 -4.95
C GLY A 205 9.65 3.73 -3.68
N ALA A 206 8.38 3.59 -3.29
CA ALA A 206 7.96 2.85 -2.10
C ALA A 206 8.22 1.35 -2.22
N MET A 207 9.32 0.87 -1.63
CA MET A 207 9.74 -0.53 -1.66
C MET A 207 9.94 -1.03 -0.23
N SER A 208 9.12 -1.98 0.20
CA SER A 208 9.10 -2.39 1.61
C SER A 208 10.36 -3.13 2.04
N TYR A 209 10.86 -2.80 3.23
CA TYR A 209 11.73 -3.70 3.98
C TYR A 209 11.01 -5.06 4.18
N GLY A 210 11.69 -6.15 3.83
CA GLY A 210 11.12 -7.48 3.65
C GLY A 210 11.00 -7.86 2.16
N SER A 211 10.52 -6.95 1.32
CA SER A 211 10.58 -7.16 -0.14
C SER A 211 12.03 -7.06 -0.64
N ILE A 212 12.71 -6.00 -0.20
CA ILE A 212 14.14 -5.79 -0.37
C ILE A 212 14.90 -6.00 0.94
N SER A 213 16.19 -6.27 0.84
CA SER A 213 17.09 -6.44 1.98
C SER A 213 17.27 -5.14 2.76
N LEU A 214 17.71 -5.25 4.01
CA LEU A 214 17.98 -4.09 4.86
C LEU A 214 19.08 -3.21 4.24
N GLU A 215 20.11 -3.84 3.68
CA GLU A 215 21.25 -3.18 3.07
C GLU A 215 20.83 -2.30 1.89
N ALA A 216 20.01 -2.84 0.97
CA ALA A 216 19.49 -2.08 -0.15
C ALA A 216 18.59 -0.93 0.31
N HIS A 217 17.74 -1.19 1.31
CA HIS A 217 16.82 -0.18 1.84
C HIS A 217 17.55 0.98 2.54
N GLN A 218 18.57 0.69 3.35
CA GLN A 218 19.38 1.70 4.01
C GLN A 218 20.27 2.47 3.03
N ALA A 219 20.84 1.81 2.01
CA ALA A 219 21.64 2.48 0.99
C ALA A 219 20.84 3.55 0.25
N MET A 220 19.58 3.28 -0.09
CA MET A 220 18.68 4.28 -0.68
C MET A 220 18.40 5.44 0.27
N ALA A 221 18.10 5.16 1.54
CA ALA A 221 17.84 6.22 2.52
C ALA A 221 19.06 7.15 2.70
N MET A 222 20.26 6.59 2.83
CA MET A 222 21.49 7.37 2.94
C MET A 222 21.72 8.24 1.71
N ALA A 223 21.59 7.67 0.51
CA ALA A 223 21.79 8.42 -0.74
C ALA A 223 20.80 9.58 -0.87
N MET A 224 19.52 9.34 -0.61
CA MET A 224 18.49 10.39 -0.73
C MET A 224 18.65 11.49 0.30
N ASN A 225 18.98 11.13 1.55
CA ASN A 225 19.24 12.10 2.61
C ASN A 225 20.45 12.99 2.31
N LEU A 226 21.48 12.47 1.64
CA LEU A 226 22.67 13.23 1.24
C LEU A 226 22.37 14.25 0.13
N ILE A 227 21.56 13.87 -0.87
CA ILE A 227 21.28 14.74 -2.03
C ILE A 227 20.08 15.68 -1.81
N GLY A 228 19.46 15.65 -0.61
CA GLY A 228 18.25 16.42 -0.31
C GLY A 228 16.98 15.92 -1.01
N GLY A 229 17.04 14.73 -1.63
CA GLY A 229 15.87 14.02 -2.13
C GLY A 229 15.20 13.23 -1.01
N ARG A 230 14.24 12.35 -1.34
CA ARG A 230 13.49 11.61 -0.33
C ARG A 230 13.39 10.11 -0.63
N SER A 231 13.71 9.26 0.36
CA SER A 231 13.43 7.83 0.27
C SER A 231 12.12 7.45 0.94
N ASN A 232 11.53 6.33 0.53
CA ASN A 232 10.22 5.86 1.00
C ASN A 232 10.35 4.47 1.64
N THR A 233 9.72 4.28 2.81
CA THR A 233 9.73 3.00 3.55
C THR A 233 9.04 1.85 2.83
N GLY A 234 8.13 2.14 1.91
CA GLY A 234 7.09 1.19 1.51
C GLY A 234 6.24 0.73 2.70
N GLU A 235 5.48 -0.33 2.48
CA GLU A 235 4.50 -0.87 3.45
C GLU A 235 5.13 -1.71 4.58
N GLY A 236 6.45 -1.65 4.76
CA GLY A 236 7.18 -2.61 5.59
C GLY A 236 7.37 -2.22 7.05
N GLY A 237 6.98 -1.01 7.44
CA GLY A 237 7.46 -0.37 8.67
C GLY A 237 8.91 0.10 8.55
N GLU A 238 9.42 0.73 9.61
CA GLU A 238 10.82 1.13 9.73
C GLU A 238 11.28 0.93 11.17
N ASP A 239 12.48 0.35 11.34
CA ASP A 239 13.06 0.15 12.68
C ASP A 239 13.37 1.51 13.33
N PRO A 240 12.90 1.80 14.57
CA PRO A 240 13.13 3.07 15.25
C PRO A 240 14.60 3.45 15.43
N GLU A 241 15.53 2.49 15.46
CA GLU A 241 16.96 2.82 15.53
C GLU A 241 17.44 3.62 14.31
N ARG A 242 16.74 3.53 13.17
CA ARG A 242 17.06 4.31 11.96
C ARG A 242 16.69 5.78 12.08
N TYR A 243 15.90 6.19 13.07
CA TYR A 243 15.53 7.59 13.29
C TYR A 243 16.70 8.40 13.87
N LYS A 244 17.64 7.72 14.52
CA LYS A 244 18.88 8.31 15.02
C LYS A 244 19.90 8.42 13.90
N LYS A 245 20.70 9.48 13.92
CA LYS A 245 21.88 9.55 13.07
C LYS A 245 22.90 8.50 13.52
N ARG A 246 23.59 7.91 12.55
CA ARG A 246 24.68 6.96 12.79
C ARG A 246 25.91 7.69 13.33
N ALA A 247 26.86 6.91 13.85
CA ALA A 247 28.13 7.42 14.33
C ALA A 247 28.96 8.12 13.24
N ASP A 248 28.80 7.71 11.98
CA ASP A 248 29.43 8.32 10.79
C ASP A 248 28.72 9.60 10.31
N GLY A 249 27.65 10.04 10.99
CA GLY A 249 26.86 11.21 10.62
C GLY A 249 25.79 10.97 9.55
N LEU A 250 25.78 9.78 8.92
CA LEU A 250 24.77 9.42 7.92
C LEU A 250 23.42 9.11 8.57
N SER A 251 22.36 9.44 7.86
CA SER A 251 20.99 9.10 8.26
C SER A 251 20.45 7.97 7.39
N THR A 252 19.98 6.91 8.04
CA THR A 252 19.25 5.82 7.39
C THR A 252 17.74 5.96 7.51
N ARG A 253 17.23 7.06 8.08
CA ARG A 253 15.79 7.34 8.18
C ARG A 253 15.21 7.58 6.79
N SER A 254 14.10 6.94 6.44
CA SER A 254 13.37 7.33 5.23
C SER A 254 12.54 8.58 5.46
N ALA A 255 12.65 9.57 4.59
CA ALA A 255 11.88 10.81 4.70
C ALA A 255 10.37 10.59 4.47
N ILE A 256 10.00 9.69 3.56
CA ILE A 256 8.61 9.32 3.27
C ILE A 256 8.24 8.04 4.02
N LYS A 257 7.18 8.11 4.80
CA LYS A 257 6.60 7.02 5.59
C LYS A 257 5.28 6.60 4.95
N GLN A 258 5.20 5.38 4.43
CA GLN A 258 3.98 4.91 3.78
C GLN A 258 2.96 4.36 4.78
N ILE A 259 1.68 4.57 4.52
CA ILE A 259 0.54 3.96 5.19
C ILE A 259 -0.27 3.23 4.13
N ALA A 260 -0.33 1.91 4.27
CA ALA A 260 -1.10 1.03 3.40
C ALA A 260 -2.12 0.21 4.21
N SER A 261 -3.00 -0.51 3.52
CA SER A 261 -4.10 -1.29 4.12
C SER A 261 -3.70 -2.25 5.24
N GLY A 262 -2.47 -2.79 5.22
CA GLY A 262 -1.98 -3.67 6.28
C GLY A 262 -1.59 -2.97 7.58
N ARG A 263 -1.38 -1.65 7.56
CA ARG A 263 -0.87 -0.83 8.69
C ARG A 263 0.38 -1.40 9.37
N PHE A 264 1.20 -2.16 8.64
CA PHE A 264 2.41 -2.76 9.19
C PHE A 264 3.41 -1.69 9.64
N GLY A 265 3.86 -1.79 10.89
CA GLY A 265 4.83 -0.87 11.48
C GLY A 265 4.34 0.57 11.63
N VAL A 266 3.03 0.82 11.50
CA VAL A 266 2.45 2.16 11.68
C VAL A 266 2.20 2.38 13.17
N THR A 267 3.05 3.17 13.81
CA THR A 267 2.95 3.64 15.19
C THR A 267 2.97 5.16 15.22
N THR A 268 2.59 5.79 16.34
CA THR A 268 2.73 7.25 16.50
C THR A 268 4.17 7.72 16.28
N GLU A 269 5.17 6.99 16.79
CA GLU A 269 6.60 7.30 16.60
C GLU A 269 7.02 7.23 15.12
N TYR A 270 6.51 6.25 14.38
CA TYR A 270 6.74 6.13 12.94
C TYR A 270 6.21 7.34 12.17
N LEU A 271 5.01 7.82 12.53
CA LEU A 271 4.33 8.94 11.86
C LEU A 271 5.01 10.29 12.12
N VAL A 272 5.48 10.54 13.36
CA VAL A 272 6.15 11.80 13.69
C VAL A 272 7.58 11.90 13.14
N ASN A 273 8.17 10.77 12.73
CA ASN A 273 9.48 10.71 12.06
C ASN A 273 9.38 10.78 10.52
N ALA A 274 8.24 11.24 10.00
CA ALA A 274 7.99 11.47 8.58
C ALA A 274 8.16 12.95 8.21
N ASP A 275 8.82 13.23 7.08
CA ASP A 275 8.69 14.51 6.38
C ASP A 275 7.49 14.49 5.43
N GLU A 276 7.15 13.31 4.92
CA GLU A 276 5.95 13.03 4.13
C GLU A 276 5.32 11.71 4.57
N ILE A 277 4.01 11.69 4.72
CA ILE A 277 3.21 10.50 4.99
C ILE A 277 2.42 10.16 3.72
N GLN A 278 2.70 9.00 3.13
CA GLN A 278 2.08 8.58 1.88
C GLN A 278 0.96 7.57 2.12
N ILE A 279 -0.29 7.96 1.89
CA ILE A 279 -1.44 7.06 1.83
C ILE A 279 -1.37 6.29 0.52
N LYS A 280 -1.20 4.97 0.59
CA LYS A 280 -1.08 4.11 -0.58
C LYS A 280 -2.41 3.46 -0.92
N ILE A 281 -3.19 4.10 -1.80
CA ILE A 281 -4.43 3.51 -2.33
C ILE A 281 -4.10 2.32 -3.25
N ALA A 282 -3.12 2.49 -4.14
CA ALA A 282 -2.75 1.44 -5.09
C ALA A 282 -1.29 1.52 -5.56
N GLN A 283 -0.86 0.52 -6.35
CA GLN A 283 0.42 0.52 -7.06
C GLN A 283 0.24 -0.06 -8.47
N GLY A 284 1.00 0.44 -9.45
CA GLY A 284 0.81 0.09 -10.86
C GLY A 284 0.91 -1.40 -11.19
N ALA A 285 1.78 -2.15 -10.50
CA ALA A 285 1.94 -3.59 -10.74
C ALA A 285 0.79 -4.49 -10.26
N LYS A 286 -0.12 -3.94 -9.44
CA LYS A 286 -1.32 -4.64 -8.93
C LYS A 286 -2.36 -3.67 -8.37
N PRO A 287 -3.01 -2.87 -9.24
CA PRO A 287 -4.14 -2.05 -8.82
C PRO A 287 -5.29 -2.95 -8.35
N GLY A 288 -6.05 -2.46 -7.36
CA GLY A 288 -7.17 -3.18 -6.74
C GLY A 288 -6.77 -4.36 -5.84
N GLU A 289 -5.50 -4.47 -5.44
CA GLU A 289 -5.01 -5.52 -4.56
C GLU A 289 -4.03 -4.99 -3.49
N GLY A 290 -3.91 -5.74 -2.39
CA GLY A 290 -2.98 -5.44 -1.31
C GLY A 290 -1.53 -5.87 -1.53
N GLY A 291 -0.67 -5.41 -0.62
CA GLY A 291 0.71 -5.88 -0.44
C GLY A 291 0.80 -7.40 -0.27
N GLN A 292 1.90 -7.99 -0.71
CA GLN A 292 2.18 -9.43 -0.54
C GLN A 292 3.64 -9.61 -0.14
N LEU A 293 3.85 -10.30 0.98
CA LEU A 293 5.17 -10.77 1.39
C LEU A 293 5.07 -12.26 1.75
N PRO A 294 5.72 -13.15 1.00
CA PRO A 294 5.73 -14.58 1.32
C PRO A 294 6.33 -14.86 2.70
N GLY A 295 5.75 -15.82 3.43
CA GLY A 295 6.11 -16.12 4.83
C GLY A 295 7.58 -16.49 5.05
N TYR A 296 8.21 -17.15 4.08
CA TYR A 296 9.65 -17.46 4.11
C TYR A 296 10.56 -16.23 3.95
N LYS A 297 10.00 -15.03 3.73
CA LYS A 297 10.69 -13.73 3.80
C LYS A 297 10.34 -12.96 5.08
N VAL A 298 9.53 -13.54 5.96
CA VAL A 298 9.12 -12.94 7.24
C VAL A 298 9.95 -13.59 8.33
N ASP A 299 11.23 -13.20 8.42
CA ASP A 299 12.07 -13.60 9.54
C ASP A 299 11.64 -12.88 10.84
N LYS A 300 12.33 -13.16 11.96
CA LYS A 300 12.04 -12.56 13.27
C LYS A 300 12.16 -11.03 13.27
N VAL A 301 13.08 -10.46 12.49
CA VAL A 301 13.30 -9.00 12.42
C VAL A 301 12.22 -8.33 11.60
N ILE A 302 11.83 -8.93 10.46
CA ILE A 302 10.69 -8.47 9.65
C ILE A 302 9.40 -8.55 10.46
N ALA A 303 9.15 -9.68 11.13
CA ALA A 303 7.98 -9.88 11.97
C ALA A 303 7.87 -8.82 13.06
N ARG A 304 8.97 -8.55 13.78
CA ARG A 304 9.05 -7.50 14.80
C ARG A 304 8.74 -6.12 14.21
N THR A 305 9.37 -5.76 13.09
CA THR A 305 9.19 -4.44 12.44
C THR A 305 7.75 -4.21 11.99
N ARG A 306 7.03 -5.29 11.66
CA ARG A 306 5.66 -5.25 11.17
C ARG A 306 4.60 -5.49 12.25
N HIS A 307 5.01 -5.79 13.48
CA HIS A 307 4.12 -6.29 14.55
C HIS A 307 3.30 -7.50 14.08
N SER A 308 3.98 -8.45 13.45
CA SER A 308 3.43 -9.69 12.93
C SER A 308 4.20 -10.89 13.48
N ILE A 309 3.87 -12.08 12.97
CA ILE A 309 4.48 -13.36 13.39
C ILE A 309 5.47 -13.84 12.32
N ALA A 310 6.60 -14.40 12.76
CA ALA A 310 7.63 -14.93 11.87
C ALA A 310 7.13 -16.18 11.12
N GLY A 311 7.53 -16.34 9.86
CA GLY A 311 7.18 -17.48 9.00
C GLY A 311 5.80 -17.40 8.33
N ILE A 312 4.91 -16.51 8.78
CA ILE A 312 3.55 -16.38 8.24
C ILE A 312 3.53 -15.41 7.06
N SER A 313 2.83 -15.78 5.98
CA SER A 313 2.68 -14.91 4.80
C SER A 313 1.81 -13.70 5.10
N LEU A 314 2.29 -12.51 4.73
CA LEU A 314 1.57 -11.26 4.94
C LEU A 314 0.89 -10.83 3.64
N ILE A 315 -0.41 -11.07 3.56
CA ILE A 315 -1.28 -10.58 2.49
C ILE A 315 -2.10 -9.43 3.08
N SER A 316 -1.88 -8.21 2.59
CA SER A 316 -2.64 -7.06 3.05
C SER A 316 -4.06 -7.10 2.48
N PRO A 317 -5.06 -6.58 3.21
CA PRO A 317 -6.39 -6.36 2.64
C PRO A 317 -6.30 -5.53 1.36
N PRO A 318 -7.13 -5.76 0.34
CA PRO A 318 -7.16 -4.88 -0.82
C PRO A 318 -7.53 -3.43 -0.48
N PRO A 319 -8.61 -3.14 0.27
CA PRO A 319 -8.95 -1.77 0.65
C PRO A 319 -8.24 -1.35 1.94
N HIS A 320 -8.13 -0.04 2.12
CA HIS A 320 -8.00 0.54 3.45
C HIS A 320 -9.37 0.43 4.16
N HIS A 321 -9.43 -0.18 5.35
CA HIS A 321 -10.71 -0.36 6.05
C HIS A 321 -11.26 0.95 6.67
N ASP A 322 -10.46 2.01 6.63
CA ASP A 322 -10.81 3.39 6.98
C ASP A 322 -10.90 4.32 5.76
N ILE A 323 -11.04 3.75 4.54
CA ILE A 323 -11.29 4.50 3.30
C ILE A 323 -12.28 3.71 2.44
N TYR A 324 -13.57 3.98 2.61
CA TYR A 324 -14.63 3.45 1.74
C TYR A 324 -15.24 4.50 0.82
N SER A 325 -14.87 5.76 1.03
CA SER A 325 -15.36 6.92 0.30
C SER A 325 -14.32 8.04 0.29
N ILE A 326 -14.62 9.15 -0.39
CA ILE A 326 -13.70 10.29 -0.46
C ILE A 326 -13.65 11.07 0.86
N GLU A 327 -14.76 11.09 1.60
CA GLU A 327 -14.86 11.68 2.94
C GLU A 327 -14.04 10.89 3.97
N ASP A 328 -13.96 9.56 3.82
CA ASP A 328 -13.10 8.73 4.67
C ASP A 328 -11.62 8.98 4.36
N LEU A 329 -11.26 9.17 3.08
CA LEU A 329 -9.91 9.61 2.72
C LEU A 329 -9.59 10.97 3.35
N ALA A 330 -10.54 11.91 3.30
CA ALA A 330 -10.38 13.21 3.95
C ALA A 330 -10.22 13.08 5.46
N GLN A 331 -10.92 12.13 6.09
CA GLN A 331 -10.76 11.82 7.50
C GLN A 331 -9.36 11.27 7.81
N LEU A 332 -8.84 10.32 7.03
CA LEU A 332 -7.47 9.83 7.22
C LEU A 332 -6.44 10.94 7.01
N ILE A 333 -6.57 11.78 5.98
CA ILE A 333 -5.68 12.94 5.79
C ILE A 333 -5.72 13.85 7.03
N PHE A 334 -6.90 14.11 7.58
CA PHE A 334 -7.07 14.88 8.79
C PHE A 334 -6.39 14.22 10.00
N ASP A 335 -6.56 12.92 10.21
CA ASP A 335 -5.90 12.17 11.30
C ASP A 335 -4.37 12.30 11.22
N LEU A 336 -3.82 12.15 10.01
CA LEU A 336 -2.36 12.22 9.76
C LEU A 336 -1.80 13.62 9.97
N LYS A 337 -2.54 14.65 9.58
CA LYS A 337 -2.19 16.05 9.86
C LYS A 337 -2.30 16.41 11.32
N ASN A 338 -3.20 15.79 12.07
CA ASN A 338 -3.27 16.01 13.51
C ASN A 338 -2.08 15.36 14.22
N VAL A 339 -1.75 14.09 13.93
CA VAL A 339 -0.60 13.42 14.58
C VAL A 339 0.75 14.02 14.18
N ASN A 340 0.92 14.47 12.93
CA ASN A 340 2.13 15.16 12.49
C ASN A 340 1.80 16.38 11.60
N PRO A 341 1.58 17.57 12.20
CA PRO A 341 1.20 18.79 11.46
C PRO A 341 2.24 19.27 10.44
N GLU A 342 3.51 18.90 10.62
CA GLU A 342 4.62 19.33 9.76
C GLU A 342 4.78 18.46 8.51
N ALA A 343 4.29 17.22 8.54
CA ALA A 343 4.46 16.29 7.42
C ALA A 343 3.56 16.66 6.24
N THR A 344 4.08 16.52 5.02
CA THR A 344 3.27 16.50 3.80
C THR A 344 2.42 15.23 3.78
N VAL A 345 1.14 15.30 3.44
CA VAL A 345 0.33 14.10 3.22
C VAL A 345 0.15 13.88 1.72
N SER A 346 0.66 12.75 1.22
CA SER A 346 0.56 12.36 -0.17
C SER A 346 -0.39 11.19 -0.38
N VAL A 347 -1.10 11.17 -1.51
CA VAL A 347 -2.00 10.07 -1.89
C VAL A 347 -1.49 9.41 -3.16
N LYS A 348 -1.13 8.13 -3.06
CA LYS A 348 -0.62 7.34 -4.19
C LYS A 348 -1.74 6.61 -4.91
N LEU A 349 -2.02 7.07 -6.12
CA LEU A 349 -2.97 6.52 -7.09
C LEU A 349 -2.23 5.79 -8.22
N VAL A 350 -3.00 5.08 -9.04
CA VAL A 350 -2.52 4.46 -10.27
C VAL A 350 -3.23 5.11 -11.45
N SER A 351 -2.51 5.24 -12.56
CA SER A 351 -3.07 5.69 -13.83
C SER A 351 -4.21 4.75 -14.29
N GLU A 352 -5.39 5.35 -14.46
CA GLU A 352 -6.58 4.77 -15.09
C GLU A 352 -7.46 5.91 -15.61
N SER A 353 -8.33 5.66 -16.59
CA SER A 353 -9.33 6.66 -16.97
C SER A 353 -10.26 6.97 -15.81
N GLY A 354 -10.48 8.26 -15.54
CA GLY A 354 -11.24 8.75 -14.39
C GLY A 354 -10.37 9.17 -13.20
N VAL A 355 -9.06 8.87 -13.23
CA VAL A 355 -8.14 9.27 -12.14
C VAL A 355 -8.09 10.79 -11.95
N GLY A 356 -8.35 11.60 -13.00
CA GLY A 356 -8.40 13.05 -12.86
C GLY A 356 -9.54 13.52 -11.95
N THR A 357 -10.71 12.88 -12.06
CA THR A 357 -11.86 13.14 -11.17
C THR A 357 -11.54 12.75 -9.73
N ILE A 358 -10.90 11.59 -9.54
CA ILE A 358 -10.46 11.13 -8.22
C ILE A 358 -9.45 12.12 -7.64
N ALA A 359 -8.47 12.57 -8.43
CA ALA A 359 -7.48 13.54 -8.02
C ALA A 359 -8.09 14.88 -7.59
N ALA A 360 -9.15 15.35 -8.27
CA ALA A 360 -9.91 16.52 -7.85
C ALA A 360 -10.58 16.31 -6.48
N GLY A 361 -11.14 15.13 -6.23
CA GLY A 361 -11.65 14.73 -4.91
C GLY A 361 -10.55 14.72 -3.85
N VAL A 362 -9.39 14.14 -4.16
CA VAL A 362 -8.21 14.06 -3.27
C VAL A 362 -7.68 15.45 -2.91
N ALA A 363 -7.64 16.38 -3.87
CA ALA A 363 -7.28 17.77 -3.61
C ALA A 363 -8.30 18.46 -2.68
N LYS A 364 -9.60 18.23 -2.89
CA LYS A 364 -10.66 18.76 -2.00
C LYS A 364 -10.60 18.13 -0.60
N ALA A 365 -10.20 16.87 -0.49
CA ALA A 365 -9.94 16.12 0.73
C ALA A 365 -8.67 16.59 1.48
N LYS A 366 -7.98 17.62 0.96
CA LYS A 366 -6.82 18.29 1.58
C LYS A 366 -5.51 17.51 1.52
N ALA A 367 -5.30 16.65 0.52
CA ALA A 367 -3.95 16.13 0.28
C ALA A 367 -3.01 17.26 -0.15
N ASP A 368 -1.75 17.25 0.28
CA ASP A 368 -0.75 18.22 -0.19
C ASP A 368 -0.12 17.79 -1.52
N LEU A 369 -0.11 16.49 -1.78
CA LEU A 369 0.58 15.86 -2.90
C LEU A 369 -0.24 14.67 -3.43
N ILE A 370 -0.26 14.50 -4.75
CA ILE A 370 -0.87 13.35 -5.42
C ILE A 370 0.23 12.63 -6.22
N VAL A 371 0.37 11.32 -6.02
CA VAL A 371 1.30 10.49 -6.79
C VAL A 371 0.51 9.72 -7.84
N ILE A 372 0.82 9.93 -9.12
CA ILE A 372 0.27 9.12 -10.22
C ILE A 372 1.30 8.08 -10.66
N SER A 373 0.98 6.81 -10.43
CA SER A 373 1.85 5.67 -10.77
C SER A 373 1.43 5.05 -12.09
N GLY A 374 2.35 4.85 -13.02
CA GLY A 374 2.10 4.06 -14.23
C GLY A 374 2.02 2.55 -13.96
N ALA A 375 1.30 1.82 -14.82
CA ALA A 375 1.18 0.35 -14.78
C ALA A 375 2.54 -0.36 -14.90
N GLU A 376 3.56 0.31 -15.41
CA GLU A 376 4.89 -0.26 -15.64
C GLU A 376 5.76 -0.31 -14.38
N GLY A 377 5.21 0.11 -13.23
CA GLY A 377 5.84 0.06 -11.91
C GLY A 377 6.32 -1.34 -11.52
N GLY A 378 7.37 -1.39 -10.69
CA GLY A 378 7.92 -2.65 -10.19
C GLY A 378 7.12 -3.27 -9.04
N THR A 379 7.38 -4.54 -8.74
CA THR A 379 6.87 -5.22 -7.54
C THR A 379 7.79 -6.38 -7.14
N GLY A 380 7.92 -6.63 -5.84
CA GLY A 380 8.59 -7.82 -5.33
C GLY A 380 7.75 -9.10 -5.45
N ALA A 381 6.42 -8.98 -5.37
CA ALA A 381 5.46 -10.08 -5.47
C ALA A 381 4.07 -9.59 -5.92
N SER A 382 3.56 -10.18 -7.00
CA SER A 382 2.24 -9.89 -7.57
C SER A 382 1.82 -11.03 -8.50
N PRO A 383 0.50 -11.30 -8.67
CA PRO A 383 0.04 -12.18 -9.73
C PRO A 383 0.44 -11.65 -11.11
N SER A 384 0.93 -12.53 -11.98
CA SER A 384 1.32 -12.17 -13.35
C SER A 384 0.18 -11.55 -14.16
N SER A 385 -1.07 -11.94 -13.88
CA SER A 385 -2.26 -11.35 -14.51
C SER A 385 -2.39 -9.85 -14.20
N SER A 386 -2.04 -9.42 -12.99
CA SER A 386 -2.17 -8.02 -12.59
C SER A 386 -1.03 -7.18 -13.13
N ILE A 387 0.20 -7.72 -13.15
CA ILE A 387 1.36 -7.07 -13.78
C ILE A 387 1.12 -6.78 -15.27
N LYS A 388 0.36 -7.64 -15.96
CA LYS A 388 0.16 -7.55 -17.41
C LYS A 388 -1.15 -6.90 -17.86
N HIS A 389 -2.16 -6.82 -16.98
CA HIS A 389 -3.52 -6.50 -17.40
C HIS A 389 -4.27 -5.56 -16.44
N ALA A 390 -3.58 -4.85 -15.55
CA ALA A 390 -4.23 -3.89 -14.66
C ALA A 390 -3.43 -2.59 -14.57
N GLY A 391 -4.13 -1.46 -14.61
CA GLY A 391 -3.57 -0.11 -14.71
C GLY A 391 -3.28 0.31 -16.15
N LEU A 392 -3.03 1.60 -16.35
CA LEU A 392 -2.66 2.21 -17.62
C LEU A 392 -1.24 2.76 -17.63
N PRO A 393 -0.70 3.07 -18.84
CA PRO A 393 0.52 3.85 -18.98
C PRO A 393 0.48 5.15 -18.19
N LEU A 394 1.65 5.58 -17.73
CA LEU A 394 1.79 6.75 -16.88
C LEU A 394 1.22 8.02 -17.54
N GLU A 395 1.52 8.23 -18.82
CA GLU A 395 1.24 9.46 -19.56
C GLU A 395 -0.25 9.79 -19.57
N ILE A 396 -1.11 8.76 -19.59
CA ILE A 396 -2.57 8.91 -19.61
C ILE A 396 -3.08 9.52 -18.31
N GLY A 397 -2.83 8.85 -17.19
CA GLY A 397 -3.32 9.29 -15.90
C GLY A 397 -2.69 10.59 -15.42
N LEU A 398 -1.42 10.84 -15.76
CA LEU A 398 -0.74 12.08 -15.39
C LEU A 398 -1.35 13.28 -16.15
N ALA A 399 -1.51 13.16 -17.47
CA ALA A 399 -2.13 14.19 -18.29
C ALA A 399 -3.58 14.46 -17.83
N GLU A 400 -4.38 13.42 -17.62
CA GLU A 400 -5.77 13.58 -17.17
C GLU A 400 -5.86 14.27 -15.80
N THR A 401 -4.95 13.93 -14.89
CA THR A 401 -4.86 14.57 -13.57
C THR A 401 -4.50 16.05 -13.68
N GLN A 402 -3.48 16.38 -14.46
CA GLN A 402 -3.06 17.76 -14.71
C GLN A 402 -4.21 18.59 -15.29
N GLN A 403 -4.81 18.10 -16.38
CA GLN A 403 -5.88 18.77 -17.09
C GLN A 403 -7.09 19.02 -16.17
N THR A 404 -7.55 17.98 -15.47
CA THR A 404 -8.73 18.08 -14.60
C THR A 404 -8.50 19.05 -13.44
N LEU A 405 -7.33 19.00 -12.79
CA LEU A 405 -7.03 19.89 -11.67
C LEU A 405 -6.91 21.35 -12.10
N VAL A 406 -6.36 21.63 -13.29
CA VAL A 406 -6.29 22.98 -13.85
C VAL A 406 -7.69 23.50 -14.15
N MET A 407 -8.50 22.74 -14.90
CA MET A 407 -9.88 23.13 -15.26
C MET A 407 -10.75 23.42 -14.04
N ASN A 408 -10.49 22.77 -12.91
CA ASN A 408 -11.23 22.95 -11.65
C ASN A 408 -10.60 23.96 -10.67
N ASN A 409 -9.53 24.67 -11.04
CA ASN A 409 -8.78 25.57 -10.16
C ASN A 409 -8.31 24.91 -8.84
N LEU A 410 -7.89 23.64 -8.92
CA LEU A 410 -7.36 22.86 -7.80
C LEU A 410 -5.85 22.63 -7.90
N ARG A 411 -5.28 22.79 -9.10
CA ARG A 411 -3.86 22.48 -9.35
C ARG A 411 -2.88 23.33 -8.54
N GLY A 412 -3.26 24.56 -8.19
CA GLY A 412 -2.43 25.50 -7.43
C GLY A 412 -2.12 25.09 -5.99
N VAL A 413 -2.86 24.15 -5.41
CA VAL A 413 -2.74 23.77 -3.99
C VAL A 413 -2.15 22.39 -3.75
N VAL A 414 -2.06 21.54 -4.78
CA VAL A 414 -1.52 20.18 -4.69
C VAL A 414 -0.29 20.02 -5.56
N LYS A 415 0.70 19.29 -5.08
CA LYS A 415 1.86 18.91 -5.89
C LYS A 415 1.58 17.60 -6.62
N LEU A 416 2.05 17.44 -7.85
CA LEU A 416 2.00 16.16 -8.56
C LEU A 416 3.36 15.46 -8.51
N GLN A 417 3.41 14.25 -7.99
CA GLN A 417 4.55 13.34 -8.14
C GLN A 417 4.18 12.25 -9.12
N THR A 418 5.15 11.67 -9.80
CA THR A 418 4.92 10.51 -10.66
C THR A 418 6.01 9.46 -10.55
N ASP A 419 5.63 8.18 -10.72
CA ASP A 419 6.55 7.08 -10.95
C ASP A 419 6.03 6.15 -12.06
N GLY A 420 6.92 5.39 -12.70
CA GLY A 420 6.55 4.54 -13.83
C GLY A 420 7.66 4.45 -14.87
N GLN A 421 8.72 3.69 -14.56
CA GLN A 421 9.79 3.41 -15.52
C GLN A 421 10.50 4.66 -16.09
N LEU A 422 10.57 5.76 -15.33
CA LEU A 422 11.39 6.94 -15.65
C LEU A 422 12.87 6.56 -15.57
N LYS A 423 13.62 6.82 -16.65
CA LYS A 423 15.01 6.37 -16.80
C LYS A 423 15.98 7.50 -17.15
N THR A 424 15.53 8.48 -17.91
CA THR A 424 16.38 9.54 -18.48
C THR A 424 15.85 10.93 -18.13
N GLY A 425 16.66 11.96 -18.35
CA GLY A 425 16.22 13.36 -18.22
C GLY A 425 15.09 13.69 -19.19
N ARG A 426 15.06 13.08 -20.38
CA ARG A 426 13.95 13.22 -21.33
C ARG A 426 12.64 12.70 -20.76
N ASP A 427 12.63 11.53 -20.13
CA ASP A 427 11.44 10.98 -19.46
C ASP A 427 10.90 11.96 -18.39
N ILE A 428 11.82 12.56 -17.60
CA ILE A 428 11.49 13.54 -16.56
C ILE A 428 10.87 14.80 -17.17
N LEU A 429 11.44 15.33 -18.25
CA LEU A 429 10.95 16.54 -18.92
C LEU A 429 9.56 16.34 -19.54
N ILE A 430 9.33 15.20 -20.18
CA ILE A 430 8.00 14.86 -20.71
C ILE A 430 6.99 14.76 -19.56
N ALA A 431 7.34 14.04 -18.48
CA ALA A 431 6.48 13.97 -17.31
C ALA A 431 6.23 15.35 -16.67
N ALA A 432 7.24 16.23 -16.64
CA ALA A 432 7.11 17.58 -16.15
C ALA A 432 6.13 18.40 -16.99
N MET A 433 6.26 18.38 -18.32
CA MET A 433 5.33 19.05 -19.23
C MET A 433 3.90 18.48 -19.15
N LEU A 434 3.76 17.19 -18.82
CA LEU A 434 2.46 16.58 -18.51
C LEU A 434 1.93 16.91 -17.10
N GLY A 435 2.69 17.63 -16.28
CA GLY A 435 2.23 18.23 -15.01
C GLY A 435 2.97 17.80 -13.75
N ALA A 436 3.90 16.84 -13.82
CA ALA A 436 4.63 16.37 -12.65
C ALA A 436 5.66 17.39 -12.14
N GLU A 437 5.77 17.51 -10.82
CA GLU A 437 6.76 18.34 -10.13
C GLU A 437 7.86 17.51 -9.45
N GLU A 438 7.59 16.23 -9.18
CA GLU A 438 8.47 15.28 -8.50
C GLU A 438 8.45 13.90 -9.16
N PHE A 439 9.56 13.18 -9.06
CA PHE A 439 9.83 12.00 -9.88
C PHE A 439 10.33 10.83 -9.02
N GLY A 440 9.65 9.70 -9.10
CA GLY A 440 9.91 8.50 -8.33
C GLY A 440 10.71 7.44 -9.09
N PHE A 441 11.77 6.93 -8.47
CA PHE A 441 12.69 5.95 -9.04
C PHE A 441 12.78 4.71 -8.15
N ALA A 442 12.36 3.56 -8.67
CA ALA A 442 12.43 2.29 -7.94
C ALA A 442 13.39 1.30 -8.63
N THR A 443 13.00 0.78 -9.79
CA THR A 443 13.76 -0.25 -10.50
C THR A 443 15.17 0.21 -10.88
N SER A 444 15.32 1.45 -11.36
CA SER A 444 16.64 2.01 -11.70
C SER A 444 17.55 2.09 -10.47
N ALA A 445 17.03 2.56 -9.33
CA ALA A 445 17.76 2.59 -8.06
C ALA A 445 18.21 1.18 -7.64
N LEU A 446 17.34 0.16 -7.74
CA LEU A 446 17.72 -1.21 -7.44
C LEU A 446 18.76 -1.77 -8.44
N ILE A 447 18.70 -1.39 -9.72
CA ILE A 447 19.69 -1.77 -10.73
C ILE A 447 21.06 -1.17 -10.40
N VAL A 448 21.11 0.12 -10.03
CA VAL A 448 22.35 0.78 -9.59
C VAL A 448 22.95 0.08 -8.38
N LEU A 449 22.11 -0.37 -7.44
CA LEU A 449 22.53 -1.17 -6.29
C LEU A 449 22.89 -2.64 -6.62
N GLY A 450 22.77 -3.07 -7.87
CA GLY A 450 23.26 -4.37 -8.35
C GLY A 450 22.20 -5.33 -8.87
N CYS A 451 20.91 -4.96 -8.92
CA CYS A 451 19.88 -5.82 -9.50
C CYS A 451 20.16 -6.15 -10.97
N VAL A 452 20.07 -7.44 -11.31
CA VAL A 452 20.31 -7.97 -12.68
C VAL A 452 19.02 -8.40 -13.40
N MET A 453 17.86 -7.97 -12.89
CA MET A 453 16.53 -8.29 -13.43
C MET A 453 16.20 -9.77 -13.68
N MET A 454 16.63 -10.64 -12.75
CA MET A 454 16.27 -12.07 -12.78
C MET A 454 14.78 -12.36 -12.52
N ARG A 455 14.02 -11.40 -11.97
CA ARG A 455 12.58 -11.49 -11.67
C ARG A 455 12.17 -12.62 -10.71
N LYS A 456 13.08 -13.03 -9.82
CA LYS A 456 12.84 -14.03 -8.75
C LYS A 456 12.69 -13.41 -7.35
N CYS A 457 12.33 -12.13 -7.27
CA CYS A 457 12.25 -11.35 -6.02
C CYS A 457 11.32 -11.99 -4.98
N HIS A 458 10.25 -12.62 -5.43
CA HIS A 458 9.26 -13.30 -4.59
C HIS A 458 9.82 -14.57 -3.96
N LEU A 459 10.76 -15.27 -4.61
CA LEU A 459 11.27 -16.59 -4.19
C LEU A 459 12.35 -16.55 -3.10
N ASN A 460 12.71 -15.37 -2.61
CA ASN A 460 13.81 -15.18 -1.66
C ASN A 460 15.21 -15.59 -2.16
N THR A 461 15.36 -15.87 -3.46
CA THR A 461 16.59 -16.41 -4.06
C THR A 461 17.35 -15.36 -4.89
N CYS A 462 17.36 -14.11 -4.42
CA CYS A 462 18.05 -13.03 -5.13
C CYS A 462 19.57 -13.29 -5.17
N PRO A 463 20.19 -13.42 -6.36
CA PRO A 463 21.60 -13.82 -6.46
C PRO A 463 22.59 -12.76 -5.98
N VAL A 464 22.13 -11.51 -5.85
CA VAL A 464 22.94 -10.30 -5.58
C VAL A 464 22.55 -9.61 -4.26
N GLY A 465 21.80 -10.29 -3.39
CA GLY A 465 21.48 -9.77 -2.05
C GLY A 465 20.52 -8.57 -2.01
N VAL A 466 19.85 -8.20 -3.11
CA VAL A 466 18.94 -7.04 -3.17
C VAL A 466 17.53 -7.38 -2.67
N ALA A 467 16.91 -8.46 -3.17
CA ALA A 467 15.50 -8.78 -2.93
C ALA A 467 15.33 -10.10 -2.15
N THR A 468 16.06 -10.25 -1.05
CA THR A 468 16.08 -11.45 -0.22
C THR A 468 16.30 -11.12 1.26
N GLN A 469 15.75 -11.94 2.14
CA GLN A 469 16.01 -11.95 3.58
C GLN A 469 16.94 -13.09 4.00
N ASP A 470 17.33 -13.97 3.06
CA ASP A 470 18.33 -15.01 3.33
C ASP A 470 19.68 -14.37 3.66
N GLU A 471 20.22 -14.67 4.84
CA GLU A 471 21.46 -14.07 5.33
C GLU A 471 22.67 -14.38 4.45
N THR A 472 22.73 -15.58 3.87
CA THR A 472 23.84 -16.00 3.00
C THR A 472 23.81 -15.24 1.68
N LEU A 473 22.62 -15.04 1.10
CA LEU A 473 22.45 -14.27 -0.12
C LEU A 473 22.60 -12.77 0.12
N ARG A 474 22.19 -12.25 1.29
CA ARG A 474 22.40 -10.84 1.67
C ARG A 474 23.88 -10.47 1.75
N LYS A 475 24.75 -11.38 2.18
CA LYS A 475 26.23 -11.19 2.15
C LYS A 475 26.78 -10.94 0.74
N ARG A 476 26.03 -11.25 -0.32
CA ARG A 476 26.40 -10.96 -1.72
C ARG A 476 26.04 -9.55 -2.17
N PHE A 477 25.37 -8.76 -1.33
CA PHE A 477 25.04 -7.38 -1.64
C PHE A 477 26.31 -6.54 -1.68
N THR A 478 26.56 -5.94 -2.85
CA THR A 478 27.75 -5.09 -3.12
C THR A 478 27.36 -3.67 -3.52
N GLY A 479 26.07 -3.33 -3.42
CA GLY A 479 25.57 -1.99 -3.70
C GLY A 479 26.08 -0.99 -2.66
N GLN A 480 26.33 0.24 -3.11
CA GLN A 480 26.79 1.34 -2.26
C GLN A 480 25.91 2.57 -2.50
N HIS A 481 25.68 3.35 -1.44
CA HIS A 481 24.85 4.55 -1.52
C HIS A 481 25.47 5.63 -2.42
N GLU A 482 26.79 5.67 -2.51
CA GLU A 482 27.59 6.54 -3.38
C GLU A 482 27.27 6.32 -4.87
N TYR A 483 26.94 5.08 -5.27
CA TYR A 483 26.51 4.77 -6.63
C TYR A 483 25.17 5.43 -6.95
N LEU A 484 24.26 5.47 -5.97
CA LEU A 484 22.97 6.17 -6.11
C LEU A 484 23.14 7.69 -6.13
N VAL A 485 24.02 8.25 -5.28
CA VAL A 485 24.36 9.67 -5.32
C VAL A 485 24.89 10.04 -6.72
N THR A 486 25.79 9.22 -7.26
CA THR A 486 26.33 9.39 -8.62
C THR A 486 25.22 9.30 -9.68
N TYR A 487 24.34 8.30 -9.58
CA TYR A 487 23.19 8.13 -10.48
C TYR A 487 22.30 9.37 -10.51
N PHE A 488 21.86 9.87 -9.35
CA PHE A 488 20.94 11.00 -9.29
C PHE A 488 21.60 12.30 -9.74
N ARG A 489 22.90 12.48 -9.48
CA ARG A 489 23.66 13.61 -10.02
C ARG A 489 23.73 13.57 -11.55
N PHE A 490 24.02 12.40 -12.13
CA PHE A 490 24.04 12.24 -13.60
C PHE A 490 22.67 12.41 -14.23
N LEU A 491 21.63 11.92 -13.58
CA LEU A 491 20.26 12.10 -14.04
C LEU A 491 19.86 13.58 -13.98
N ALA A 492 20.21 14.30 -12.91
CA ALA A 492 19.97 15.73 -12.78
C ALA A 492 20.75 16.54 -13.82
N GLU A 493 22.01 16.19 -14.09
CA GLU A 493 22.79 16.84 -15.16
C GLU A 493 22.15 16.61 -16.52
N ASN A 494 21.68 15.39 -16.80
CA ASN A 494 20.95 15.12 -18.02
C ASN A 494 19.61 15.89 -18.09
N VAL A 495 18.92 16.11 -16.97
CA VAL A 495 17.76 17.02 -16.91
C VAL A 495 18.17 18.45 -17.29
N ARG A 496 19.30 18.96 -16.79
CA ARG A 496 19.81 20.29 -17.13
C ARG A 496 20.11 20.43 -18.62
N GLU A 497 20.75 19.44 -19.22
CA GLU A 497 21.01 19.40 -20.67
C GLU A 497 19.70 19.45 -21.48
N ASN A 498 18.65 18.73 -21.05
CA ASN A 498 17.36 18.75 -21.73
C ASN A 498 16.60 20.08 -21.50
N LEU A 499 16.67 20.67 -20.31
CA LEU A 499 16.13 22.01 -20.03
C LEU A 499 16.82 23.08 -20.89
N ALA A 500 18.14 23.01 -21.01
CA ALA A 500 18.92 23.90 -21.87
C ALA A 500 18.46 23.79 -23.33
N ARG A 501 18.24 22.57 -23.85
CA ARG A 501 17.70 22.35 -25.20
C ARG A 501 16.28 22.90 -25.39
N LEU A 502 15.44 22.78 -24.36
CA LEU A 502 14.08 23.29 -24.36
C LEU A 502 14.04 24.83 -24.28
N GLY A 503 15.04 25.45 -23.65
CA GLY A 503 15.16 26.90 -23.49
C GLY A 503 14.75 27.42 -22.12
N PHE A 504 14.70 26.57 -21.10
CA PHE A 504 14.26 26.93 -19.76
C PHE A 504 15.40 26.92 -18.74
N LYS A 505 15.38 27.90 -17.84
CA LYS A 505 16.40 28.03 -16.77
C LYS A 505 16.08 27.15 -15.57
N THR A 506 14.82 26.80 -15.37
CA THR A 506 14.35 25.98 -14.25
C THR A 506 13.35 24.94 -14.71
N LEU A 507 13.26 23.84 -13.97
CA LEU A 507 12.26 22.81 -14.22
C LEU A 507 10.84 23.34 -13.99
N ASP A 508 10.66 24.32 -13.09
CA ASP A 508 9.37 24.97 -12.83
C ASP A 508 8.77 25.64 -14.08
N GLU A 509 9.60 26.13 -15.01
CA GLU A 509 9.15 26.71 -16.28
C GLU A 509 8.59 25.66 -17.25
N ALA A 510 9.02 24.40 -17.13
CA ALA A 510 8.54 23.30 -17.96
C ALA A 510 7.24 22.65 -17.44
N ILE A 511 6.94 22.79 -16.15
CA ILE A 511 5.85 22.04 -15.51
C ILE A 511 4.49 22.44 -16.10
N GLY A 512 3.76 21.44 -16.59
CA GLY A 512 2.41 21.60 -17.16
C GLY A 512 2.38 22.22 -18.55
N ARG A 513 3.53 22.46 -19.20
CA ARG A 513 3.64 23.04 -20.55
C ARG A 513 3.44 22.01 -21.67
N SER A 514 2.29 21.33 -21.67
CA SER A 514 1.97 20.31 -22.68
C SER A 514 1.85 20.90 -24.10
N ASP A 515 1.66 22.22 -24.23
CA ASP A 515 1.66 22.99 -25.49
C ASP A 515 3.00 22.95 -26.26
N LEU A 516 4.08 22.55 -25.58
CA LEU A 516 5.41 22.38 -26.15
C LEU A 516 5.66 20.96 -26.69
N LEU A 517 4.84 19.99 -26.27
CA LEU A 517 4.94 18.61 -26.74
C LEU A 517 4.49 18.51 -28.19
N VAL A 518 5.23 17.73 -28.97
CA VAL A 518 4.93 17.42 -30.37
C VAL A 518 5.00 15.91 -30.59
N ARG A 519 4.31 15.42 -31.61
CA ARG A 519 4.33 14.00 -31.96
C ARG A 519 5.64 13.64 -32.66
N LYS A 520 6.25 12.53 -32.23
CA LYS A 520 7.35 11.85 -32.94
C LYS A 520 6.77 10.70 -33.76
N HIS A 521 7.12 10.66 -35.05
CA HIS A 521 6.64 9.64 -35.99
C HIS A 521 7.64 8.48 -36.12
N PHE A 522 7.11 7.28 -36.38
CA PHE A 522 7.87 6.04 -36.61
C PHE A 522 7.29 5.32 -37.83
N PRO A 523 7.57 5.80 -39.06
CA PRO A 523 6.98 5.26 -40.29
C PRO A 523 7.26 3.76 -40.52
N GLU A 524 8.37 3.24 -39.99
CA GLU A 524 8.74 1.82 -40.06
C GLU A 524 7.82 0.92 -39.21
N HIS A 525 7.00 1.52 -38.34
CA HIS A 525 6.04 0.83 -37.47
C HIS A 525 4.61 1.31 -37.77
N PRO A 526 3.94 0.86 -38.84
CA PRO A 526 2.68 1.46 -39.31
C PRO A 526 1.56 1.57 -38.28
N LYS A 527 1.52 0.67 -37.28
CA LYS A 527 0.53 0.72 -36.18
C LYS A 527 0.69 1.96 -35.29
N THR A 528 1.91 2.50 -35.14
CA THR A 528 2.15 3.70 -34.33
C THR A 528 1.63 4.97 -35.00
N GLU A 529 1.52 4.96 -36.32
CA GLU A 529 0.94 6.08 -37.08
C GLU A 529 -0.57 6.21 -36.88
N LYS A 530 -1.24 5.11 -36.50
CA LYS A 530 -2.68 5.11 -36.18
C LYS A 530 -3.02 5.62 -34.78
N ILE A 531 -2.01 5.83 -33.93
CA ILE A 531 -2.20 6.36 -32.58
C ILE A 531 -2.58 7.84 -32.64
N ASP A 532 -3.49 8.31 -31.78
CA ASP A 532 -3.74 9.74 -31.57
C ASP A 532 -3.38 10.14 -30.13
N LEU A 533 -2.52 11.15 -30.00
CA LEU A 533 -2.04 11.67 -28.72
C LEU A 533 -2.63 13.04 -28.38
N SER A 534 -3.54 13.57 -29.20
CA SER A 534 -4.16 14.90 -29.02
C SER A 534 -4.73 15.10 -27.62
N LYS A 535 -5.41 14.08 -27.08
CA LYS A 535 -6.00 14.07 -25.72
C LYS A 535 -4.95 14.11 -24.61
N ILE A 536 -3.77 13.53 -24.85
CA ILE A 536 -2.68 13.46 -23.87
C ILE A 536 -1.93 14.79 -23.79
N ILE A 537 -1.66 15.41 -24.95
CA ILE A 537 -0.92 16.69 -25.01
C ILE A 537 -1.84 17.92 -24.91
N TYR A 538 -3.15 17.71 -24.77
CA TYR A 538 -4.13 18.79 -24.64
C TYR A 538 -3.75 19.75 -23.51
N TYR A 539 -3.70 21.03 -23.85
CA TYR A 539 -3.39 22.13 -22.95
C TYR A 539 -4.68 22.91 -22.65
N PRO A 540 -5.21 22.88 -21.41
CA PRO A 540 -6.46 23.53 -21.06
C PRO A 540 -6.41 25.06 -21.25
N GLU A 541 -7.47 25.67 -21.77
CA GLU A 541 -7.55 27.13 -21.94
C GLU A 541 -7.50 27.86 -20.59
N GLU A 542 -8.04 27.25 -19.53
CA GLU A 542 -8.03 27.77 -18.17
C GLU A 542 -6.62 27.92 -17.60
N ALA A 543 -5.60 27.28 -18.18
CA ALA A 543 -4.20 27.46 -17.80
C ALA A 543 -3.72 28.92 -17.95
N ALA A 544 -4.40 29.73 -18.76
CA ALA A 544 -4.13 31.17 -18.85
C ALA A 544 -4.54 31.96 -17.59
N ARG A 545 -5.41 31.39 -16.74
CA ARG A 545 -5.98 32.05 -15.55
C ARG A 545 -5.63 31.33 -14.25
N TYR A 546 -5.60 30.01 -14.28
CA TYR A 546 -5.36 29.17 -13.11
C TYR A 546 -3.93 28.63 -13.10
N ALA A 547 -3.43 28.35 -11.90
CA ALA A 547 -2.09 27.81 -11.73
C ALA A 547 -1.97 26.42 -12.35
N ILE A 548 -0.88 26.18 -13.10
CA ILE A 548 -0.55 24.88 -13.71
C ILE A 548 0.37 24.02 -12.85
N ARG A 549 0.85 24.56 -11.72
CA ARG A 549 1.69 23.90 -10.72
C ARG A 549 1.33 24.33 -9.31
N LYS A 550 1.88 23.68 -8.28
CA LYS A 550 1.63 24.11 -6.90
C LYS A 550 2.27 25.48 -6.65
N VAL A 551 1.46 26.43 -6.19
CA VAL A 551 1.89 27.80 -5.84
C VAL A 551 1.46 28.22 -4.44
N THR A 552 0.49 27.49 -3.85
CA THR A 552 -0.06 27.79 -2.52
C THR A 552 -0.07 26.54 -1.65
N ALA A 553 0.04 26.69 -0.33
CA ALA A 553 -0.09 25.60 0.63
C ALA A 553 -1.57 25.24 0.87
N GLN A 554 -1.84 23.99 1.28
CA GLN A 554 -3.16 23.60 1.74
C GLN A 554 -3.43 24.09 3.17
N ARG A 555 -4.70 24.43 3.43
CA ARG A 555 -5.20 24.73 4.78
C ARG A 555 -5.90 23.50 5.34
N HIS A 556 -5.31 22.93 6.38
CA HIS A 556 -5.71 21.65 6.99
C HIS A 556 -6.68 21.79 8.18
N LYS A 557 -6.93 23.02 8.66
CA LYS A 557 -7.82 23.32 9.79
C LYS A 557 -7.40 22.61 11.10
N THR A 558 -6.09 22.52 11.34
CA THR A 558 -5.52 21.95 12.57
C THR A 558 -5.39 22.99 13.69
N GLU A 559 -5.63 24.25 13.39
CA GLU A 559 -5.57 25.38 14.33
C GLU A 559 -6.74 25.41 15.33
N ASP A 560 -7.91 24.86 14.98
CA ASP A 560 -9.14 24.97 15.77
C ASP A 560 -9.58 23.63 16.40
N VAL A 561 -8.68 22.63 16.46
CA VAL A 561 -9.01 21.29 16.97
C VAL A 561 -8.96 21.24 18.49
N LEU A 562 -9.76 20.36 19.10
CA LEU A 562 -9.82 20.18 20.55
C LEU A 562 -8.44 19.86 21.17
N ASP A 563 -7.57 19.18 20.44
CA ASP A 563 -6.22 18.84 20.89
C ASP A 563 -5.37 20.06 21.22
N GLN A 564 -5.60 21.23 20.62
CA GLN A 564 -4.88 22.45 20.99
C GLN A 564 -5.09 22.76 22.49
N LYS A 565 -6.33 22.61 22.96
CA LYS A 565 -6.67 22.74 24.38
C LYS A 565 -6.05 21.61 25.21
N LEU A 566 -6.14 20.37 24.74
CA LEU A 566 -5.57 19.22 25.47
C LEU A 566 -4.06 19.34 25.65
N ILE A 567 -3.34 19.83 24.64
CA ILE A 567 -1.89 20.05 24.69
C ILE A 567 -1.55 21.14 25.70
N LEU A 568 -2.27 22.26 25.69
CA LEU A 568 -2.07 23.35 26.66
C LEU A 568 -2.25 22.86 28.10
N GLU A 569 -3.30 22.07 28.36
CA GLU A 569 -3.54 21.51 29.70
C GLU A 569 -2.57 20.37 30.06
N ALA A 570 -2.05 19.65 29.06
CA ALA A 570 -1.05 18.59 29.23
C ALA A 570 0.39 19.11 29.35
N GLN A 571 0.65 20.42 29.28
CA GLN A 571 2.00 20.97 29.28
C GLN A 571 2.88 20.46 30.46
N PRO A 572 2.39 20.35 31.70
CA PRO A 572 3.18 19.77 32.80
C PRO A 572 3.61 18.31 32.55
N ALA A 573 2.76 17.52 31.91
CA ALA A 573 3.08 16.15 31.50
C ALA A 573 4.09 16.12 30.36
N LEU A 574 3.97 17.02 29.39
CA LEU A 574 4.85 17.09 28.23
C LEU A 574 6.27 17.52 28.60
N ASP A 575 6.42 18.49 29.51
CA ASP A 575 7.74 19.05 29.85
C ASP A 575 8.42 18.31 31.00
N PHE A 576 7.64 17.83 31.98
CA PHE A 576 8.20 17.30 33.24
C PHE A 576 7.71 15.89 33.59
N SER A 577 6.90 15.25 32.73
CA SER A 577 6.28 13.95 33.02
C SER A 577 5.45 13.94 34.31
N LEU A 578 4.86 15.09 34.67
CA LEU A 578 3.97 15.22 35.83
C LEU A 578 2.53 14.86 35.47
N PRO A 579 1.74 14.27 36.40
CA PRO A 579 0.33 13.98 36.15
C PRO A 579 -0.50 15.22 35.78
N ALA A 580 -1.30 15.11 34.73
CA ALA A 580 -2.22 16.12 34.24
C ALA A 580 -3.61 15.52 34.04
N GLY A 581 -4.61 16.07 34.73
CA GLY A 581 -6.01 15.65 34.64
C GLY A 581 -6.87 16.74 33.99
N MET A 582 -7.71 16.38 33.03
CA MET A 582 -8.55 17.33 32.29
C MET A 582 -9.98 16.83 32.10
N LYS A 583 -10.91 17.78 31.99
CA LYS A 583 -12.33 17.53 31.69
C LYS A 583 -12.77 18.36 30.50
N SER A 584 -13.40 17.74 29.50
CA SER A 584 -13.92 18.44 28.34
C SER A 584 -15.25 17.86 27.88
N LYS A 585 -16.08 18.69 27.26
CA LYS A 585 -17.16 18.18 26.41
C LYS A 585 -16.58 17.76 25.06
N VAL A 586 -17.22 16.79 24.41
CA VAL A 586 -16.88 16.36 23.05
C VAL A 586 -18.16 16.28 22.21
N LYS A 587 -18.06 16.63 20.94
CA LYS A 587 -19.14 16.56 19.95
C LYS A 587 -18.70 15.74 18.74
N ASN A 588 -19.66 15.26 17.94
CA ASN A 588 -19.36 14.48 16.73
C ASN A 588 -18.50 15.25 15.69
N THR A 589 -18.41 16.57 15.82
CA THR A 589 -17.57 17.45 15.00
C THR A 589 -16.12 17.51 15.48
N ASP A 590 -15.86 17.14 16.73
CA ASP A 590 -14.52 17.00 17.30
C ASP A 590 -13.94 15.63 16.87
N ARG A 591 -13.12 15.66 15.83
CA ARG A 591 -12.54 14.47 15.18
C ARG A 591 -11.06 14.34 15.53
N ALA A 592 -10.53 13.12 15.45
CA ALA A 592 -9.12 12.81 15.71
C ALA A 592 -8.62 13.26 17.10
N VAL A 593 -9.51 13.35 18.10
CA VAL A 593 -9.16 13.82 19.44
C VAL A 593 -8.10 12.91 20.05
N GLY A 594 -7.01 13.50 20.55
CA GLY A 594 -5.84 12.85 21.13
C GLY A 594 -4.70 12.58 20.15
N ALA A 595 -4.91 12.68 18.83
CA ALA A 595 -3.89 12.37 17.84
C ALA A 595 -2.72 13.36 17.87
N MET A 596 -2.99 14.66 17.97
CA MET A 596 -1.97 15.69 17.99
C MET A 596 -1.21 15.71 19.32
N LEU A 597 -1.93 15.54 20.43
CA LEU A 597 -1.30 15.34 21.74
C LEU A 597 -0.34 14.14 21.72
N SER A 598 -0.77 13.03 21.12
CA SER A 598 0.05 11.83 21.02
C SER A 598 1.27 12.03 20.12
N GLY A 599 1.12 12.80 19.04
CA GLY A 599 2.25 13.24 18.22
C GLY A 599 3.28 14.04 19.03
N GLN A 600 2.83 14.97 19.87
CA GLN A 600 3.70 15.75 20.75
C GLN A 600 4.44 14.89 21.78
N ILE A 601 3.79 13.86 22.32
CA ILE A 601 4.41 12.89 23.23
C ILE A 601 5.45 12.06 22.47
N ALA A 602 5.09 11.50 21.32
CA ALA A 602 5.98 10.64 20.55
C ALA A 602 7.21 11.39 20.02
N LYS A 603 7.09 12.67 19.64
CA LYS A 603 8.25 13.51 19.26
C LYS A 603 9.26 13.67 20.39
N ARG A 604 8.80 13.75 21.65
CA ARG A 604 9.66 13.94 22.83
C ARG A 604 10.20 12.62 23.39
N TYR A 605 9.36 11.60 23.46
CA TYR A 605 9.60 10.39 24.24
C TYR A 605 9.66 9.10 23.41
N GLY A 606 9.46 9.18 22.09
CA GLY A 606 9.37 8.02 21.19
C GLY A 606 8.22 7.09 21.57
N HIS A 607 8.30 5.82 21.15
CA HIS A 607 7.28 4.82 21.49
C HIS A 607 7.24 4.45 22.98
N LYS A 608 8.31 4.73 23.74
CA LYS A 608 8.31 4.54 25.20
C LYS A 608 7.21 5.36 25.88
N GLY A 609 6.91 6.53 25.34
CA GLY A 609 5.88 7.44 25.83
C GLY A 609 6.10 7.87 27.28
N LEU A 610 5.00 8.19 27.95
CA LEU A 610 4.98 8.60 29.36
C LEU A 610 4.62 7.40 30.27
N PRO A 611 4.88 7.49 31.59
CA PRO A 611 4.30 6.57 32.56
C PRO A 611 2.77 6.48 32.43
N ASN A 612 2.18 5.34 32.80
CA ASN A 612 0.74 5.14 32.70
C ASN A 612 -0.04 6.22 33.47
N ASP A 613 -1.17 6.65 32.91
CA ASP A 613 -2.09 7.62 33.53
C ASP A 613 -1.47 9.01 33.82
N THR A 614 -0.31 9.33 33.24
CA THR A 614 0.31 10.66 33.34
C THR A 614 -0.59 11.73 32.73
N VAL A 615 -1.30 11.44 31.64
CA VAL A 615 -2.35 12.32 31.11
C VAL A 615 -3.68 11.59 31.20
N SER A 616 -4.62 12.13 31.97
CA SER A 616 -5.97 11.58 32.12
C SER A 616 -7.02 12.60 31.67
N ALA A 617 -7.76 12.27 30.61
CA ALA A 617 -8.77 13.15 30.02
C ALA A 617 -10.16 12.53 30.10
N PHE A 618 -11.10 13.26 30.70
CA PHE A 618 -12.49 12.86 30.85
C PHE A 618 -13.37 13.66 29.90
N PHE A 619 -14.11 12.95 29.06
CA PHE A 619 -14.97 13.50 28.03
C PHE A 619 -16.44 13.15 28.30
N GLU A 620 -17.32 14.10 27.99
CA GLU A 620 -18.77 13.93 28.05
C GLU A 620 -19.40 14.37 26.72
N GLY A 621 -20.22 13.49 26.12
CA GLY A 621 -20.91 13.72 24.86
C GLY A 621 -20.61 12.65 23.81
N THR A 622 -20.79 12.99 22.53
CA THR A 622 -20.54 12.09 21.40
C THR A 622 -19.20 12.44 20.77
N ALA A 623 -18.25 11.51 20.67
CA ALA A 623 -17.00 11.75 19.98
C ALA A 623 -17.14 11.55 18.47
N GLY A 624 -16.49 12.43 17.68
CA GLY A 624 -16.41 12.27 16.24
C GLY A 624 -15.51 11.12 15.80
N GLN A 625 -15.33 10.99 14.48
CA GLN A 625 -14.47 9.96 13.89
C GLN A 625 -13.04 10.02 14.46
N SER A 626 -12.41 8.85 14.60
CA SER A 626 -11.00 8.72 15.00
C SER A 626 -10.70 9.18 16.43
N PHE A 627 -11.66 9.06 17.36
CA PHE A 627 -11.42 9.35 18.78
C PHE A 627 -10.30 8.44 19.35
N GLY A 628 -9.26 9.05 19.93
CA GLY A 628 -8.09 8.33 20.42
C GLY A 628 -7.24 7.70 19.31
N ALA A 629 -7.32 8.18 18.07
CA ALA A 629 -6.42 7.73 17.02
C ALA A 629 -4.95 7.98 17.39
N PHE A 630 -4.11 6.97 17.19
CA PHE A 630 -2.68 6.98 17.51
C PHE A 630 -2.36 7.33 18.97
N LEU A 631 -3.28 7.03 19.92
CA LEU A 631 -3.12 7.44 21.31
C LEU A 631 -1.83 6.84 21.92
N ALA A 632 -0.94 7.72 22.37
CA ALA A 632 0.37 7.35 22.89
C ALA A 632 0.29 6.78 24.31
N LYS A 633 1.30 5.96 24.66
CA LYS A 633 1.47 5.44 26.02
C LYS A 633 1.55 6.55 27.06
N GLY A 634 0.83 6.35 28.16
CA GLY A 634 0.70 7.28 29.27
C GLY A 634 -0.50 8.22 29.19
N VAL A 635 -1.29 8.15 28.11
CA VAL A 635 -2.55 8.87 27.96
C VAL A 635 -3.74 7.92 28.20
N SER A 636 -4.68 8.36 29.03
CA SER A 636 -5.90 7.64 29.39
C SER A 636 -7.12 8.51 29.12
N PHE A 637 -7.98 8.07 28.21
CA PHE A 637 -9.21 8.74 27.82
C PHE A 637 -10.43 8.01 28.41
N TYR A 638 -11.30 8.77 29.06
CA TYR A 638 -12.56 8.29 29.62
C TYR A 638 -13.69 9.03 28.93
N LEU A 639 -14.55 8.33 28.19
CA LEU A 639 -15.69 8.89 27.49
C LEU A 639 -17.00 8.42 28.15
N SER A 640 -17.73 9.37 28.72
CA SER A 640 -19.11 9.19 29.18
C SER A 640 -20.06 9.64 28.06
N GLY A 641 -20.48 8.71 27.21
CA GLY A 641 -21.21 8.96 25.98
C GLY A 641 -20.95 7.88 24.94
N ASP A 642 -20.92 8.27 23.67
CA ASP A 642 -20.72 7.37 22.53
C ASP A 642 -19.66 7.91 21.56
N THR A 643 -19.18 7.07 20.66
CA THR A 643 -18.19 7.43 19.63
C THR A 643 -18.59 6.89 18.28
N ASN A 644 -18.26 7.65 17.23
CA ASN A 644 -18.39 7.19 15.85
C ASN A 644 -17.25 6.19 15.52
N ASP A 645 -17.01 5.95 14.23
CA ASP A 645 -16.02 5.02 13.70
C ASP A 645 -14.58 5.34 14.09
N TYR A 646 -13.72 4.33 13.94
CA TYR A 646 -12.26 4.43 14.07
C TYR A 646 -11.77 4.74 15.49
N LEU A 647 -12.53 4.39 16.53
CA LEU A 647 -12.08 4.46 17.93
C LEU A 647 -10.71 3.76 18.06
N GLY A 648 -9.72 4.46 18.59
CA GLY A 648 -8.39 3.87 18.81
C GLY A 648 -7.70 3.40 17.53
N LYS A 649 -8.01 3.97 16.36
CA LYS A 649 -7.30 3.70 15.10
C LYS A 649 -5.80 3.87 15.29
N GLY A 650 -5.02 2.83 14.96
CA GLY A 650 -3.56 2.84 15.15
C GLY A 650 -3.10 3.08 16.59
N LEU A 651 -3.88 2.65 17.61
CA LEU A 651 -3.55 2.81 19.03
C LEU A 651 -2.09 2.42 19.32
N SER A 652 -1.38 3.27 20.05
CA SER A 652 0.08 3.19 20.24
C SER A 652 0.49 3.33 21.72
N GLY A 653 -0.28 2.69 22.60
CA GLY A 653 0.01 2.46 24.00
C GLY A 653 -0.97 3.14 24.97
N GLY A 654 -1.84 4.02 24.48
CA GLY A 654 -2.84 4.71 25.29
C GLY A 654 -3.99 3.78 25.75
N ARG A 655 -4.77 4.27 26.72
CA ARG A 655 -5.98 3.60 27.22
C ARG A 655 -7.23 4.39 26.86
N ILE A 656 -8.28 3.72 26.39
CA ILE A 656 -9.58 4.34 26.09
C ILE A 656 -10.68 3.56 26.80
N ILE A 657 -11.52 4.28 27.54
CA ILE A 657 -12.67 3.73 28.25
C ILE A 657 -13.92 4.43 27.69
N VAL A 658 -14.90 3.66 27.22
CA VAL A 658 -16.18 4.19 26.73
C VAL A 658 -17.31 3.60 27.57
N THR A 659 -18.10 4.48 28.16
CA THR A 659 -19.24 4.13 29.01
C THR A 659 -20.47 4.95 28.64
N PRO A 660 -21.68 4.39 28.75
CA PRO A 660 -22.91 5.15 28.59
C PRO A 660 -22.95 6.33 29.57
N PRO A 661 -23.66 7.43 29.23
CA PRO A 661 -23.89 8.52 30.17
C PRO A 661 -24.50 8.03 31.48
N LYS A 662 -24.12 8.65 32.59
CA LYS A 662 -24.75 8.37 33.88
C LYS A 662 -26.26 8.63 33.81
N GLY A 663 -27.06 7.67 34.27
CA GLY A 663 -28.51 7.75 34.25
C GLY A 663 -29.18 7.19 32.98
N SER A 664 -28.41 6.66 32.04
CA SER A 664 -28.94 5.85 30.92
C SER A 664 -29.79 4.70 31.44
N ARG A 665 -30.96 4.49 30.81
CA ARG A 665 -31.94 3.46 31.20
C ARG A 665 -31.93 2.21 30.32
N PHE A 666 -31.22 2.26 29.20
CA PHE A 666 -31.05 1.11 28.31
C PHE A 666 -29.96 0.18 28.84
N GLN A 667 -30.01 -1.09 28.44
CA GLN A 667 -28.97 -2.07 28.74
C GLN A 667 -27.78 -1.86 27.78
N PRO A 668 -26.58 -1.53 28.29
CA PRO A 668 -25.43 -1.25 27.42
C PRO A 668 -25.12 -2.39 26.44
N GLU A 669 -25.20 -3.63 26.91
CA GLU A 669 -24.91 -4.85 26.15
C GLU A 669 -25.86 -5.11 24.98
N GLU A 670 -26.98 -4.38 24.89
CA GLU A 670 -27.95 -4.45 23.79
C GLU A 670 -27.84 -3.24 22.83
N ASN A 671 -26.91 -2.31 23.07
CA ASN A 671 -26.89 -1.01 22.39
C ASN A 671 -25.50 -0.67 21.82
N ILE A 672 -25.51 -0.11 20.61
CA ILE A 672 -24.29 0.35 19.94
C ILE A 672 -23.83 1.67 20.58
N ILE A 673 -22.57 1.69 21.00
CA ILE A 673 -21.92 2.86 21.61
C ILE A 673 -20.63 3.26 20.88
N CYS A 674 -20.16 2.40 19.97
CA CYS A 674 -18.93 2.58 19.21
C CYS A 674 -19.14 2.18 17.74
N GLY A 675 -18.63 2.99 16.81
CA GLY A 675 -18.73 2.73 15.38
C GLY A 675 -17.81 1.61 14.86
N ASN A 676 -17.68 1.58 13.54
CA ASN A 676 -16.96 0.57 12.76
C ASN A 676 -15.44 0.74 12.81
N THR A 677 -14.72 -0.32 12.43
CA THR A 677 -13.28 -0.30 12.16
C THR A 677 -12.46 0.25 13.35
N SER A 678 -12.95 0.00 14.56
CA SER A 678 -12.26 0.35 15.79
C SER A 678 -10.98 -0.48 15.93
N LEU A 679 -9.93 0.12 16.49
CA LEU A 679 -8.60 -0.48 16.66
C LEU A 679 -7.89 -0.86 15.35
N TYR A 680 -8.27 -0.25 14.22
CA TYR A 680 -7.67 -0.58 12.94
C TYR A 680 -6.16 -0.42 12.96
N GLY A 681 -5.44 -1.53 12.82
CA GLY A 681 -3.98 -1.54 12.78
C GLY A 681 -3.29 -1.18 14.10
N ALA A 682 -3.95 -1.34 15.25
CA ALA A 682 -3.38 -0.95 16.54
C ALA A 682 -2.07 -1.70 16.87
N THR A 683 -1.09 -1.00 17.45
CA THR A 683 0.27 -1.52 17.79
C THR A 683 0.70 -1.24 19.24
N SER A 684 -0.25 -0.91 20.12
CA SER A 684 -0.59 -1.56 21.41
C SER A 684 -1.37 -0.56 22.28
N GLY A 685 -1.78 -0.90 23.50
CA GLY A 685 -2.70 -0.08 24.32
C GLY A 685 -3.97 -0.86 24.67
N GLU A 686 -4.91 -0.19 25.32
CA GLU A 686 -6.04 -0.86 25.98
C GLU A 686 -7.37 -0.16 25.72
N VAL A 687 -8.42 -0.92 25.40
CA VAL A 687 -9.76 -0.37 25.16
C VAL A 687 -10.82 -1.16 25.93
N PHE A 688 -11.69 -0.44 26.65
CA PHE A 688 -12.78 -1.02 27.43
C PHE A 688 -14.10 -0.32 27.04
N ILE A 689 -15.04 -1.07 26.46
CA ILE A 689 -16.28 -0.53 25.90
C ILE A 689 -17.47 -1.20 26.58
N ASN A 690 -18.22 -0.43 27.35
CA ASN A 690 -19.49 -0.87 27.95
C ASN A 690 -20.61 -0.64 26.95
N GLY A 691 -20.71 -1.58 26.01
CA GLY A 691 -21.70 -1.62 24.92
C GLY A 691 -21.20 -2.33 23.67
N ILE A 692 -21.99 -2.29 22.60
CA ILE A 692 -21.71 -2.94 21.31
C ILE A 692 -20.87 -2.02 20.41
N ALA A 693 -19.86 -2.61 19.75
CA ALA A 693 -19.12 -1.97 18.66
C ALA A 693 -19.63 -2.41 17.28
N GLY A 694 -19.43 -1.57 16.27
CA GLY A 694 -19.81 -1.85 14.89
C GLY A 694 -19.02 -2.98 14.20
N GLU A 695 -19.06 -2.95 12.88
CA GLU A 695 -18.36 -3.91 12.01
C GLU A 695 -16.83 -3.76 12.10
N ARG A 696 -16.10 -4.82 11.76
CA ARG A 696 -14.63 -4.83 11.65
C ARG A 696 -13.91 -4.41 12.93
N PHE A 697 -14.50 -4.67 14.10
CA PHE A 697 -13.85 -4.42 15.37
C PHE A 697 -12.53 -5.19 15.47
N GLY A 698 -11.43 -4.51 15.79
CA GLY A 698 -10.12 -5.14 15.90
C GLY A 698 -9.51 -5.57 14.56
N VAL A 699 -10.00 -5.04 13.42
CA VAL A 699 -9.42 -5.34 12.11
C VAL A 699 -7.94 -4.98 12.08
N ARG A 700 -7.09 -5.90 11.62
CA ARG A 700 -5.62 -5.74 11.62
C ARG A 700 -5.01 -5.41 13.00
N ASN A 701 -5.68 -5.70 14.11
CA ASN A 701 -5.10 -5.50 15.44
C ASN A 701 -3.78 -6.27 15.56
N SER A 702 -2.71 -5.57 15.96
CA SER A 702 -1.34 -6.07 15.99
C SER A 702 -0.72 -5.95 17.38
N GLY A 703 -1.52 -5.73 18.43
CA GLY A 703 -1.02 -5.69 19.81
C GLY A 703 -1.91 -5.06 20.86
N ALA A 704 -3.05 -4.47 20.52
CA ALA A 704 -3.96 -3.89 21.51
C ALA A 704 -4.77 -4.96 22.26
N THR A 705 -5.10 -4.64 23.51
CA THR A 705 -6.00 -5.40 24.37
C THR A 705 -7.36 -4.71 24.41
N ALA A 706 -8.43 -5.43 24.14
CA ALA A 706 -9.77 -4.87 24.12
C ALA A 706 -10.79 -5.75 24.82
N VAL A 707 -11.74 -5.13 25.54
CA VAL A 707 -12.95 -5.77 26.06
C VAL A 707 -14.17 -4.98 25.60
N VAL A 708 -15.14 -5.66 24.99
CA VAL A 708 -16.36 -5.09 24.41
C VAL A 708 -17.55 -6.02 24.67
N GLU A 709 -18.77 -5.51 24.67
CA GLU A 709 -19.97 -6.29 25.05
C GLU A 709 -20.77 -6.82 23.86
N GLY A 710 -20.27 -6.59 22.65
CA GLY A 710 -20.79 -7.17 21.41
C GLY A 710 -20.11 -6.53 20.19
N THR A 711 -20.15 -7.19 19.05
CA THR A 711 -19.53 -6.68 17.81
C THR A 711 -20.34 -7.02 16.57
N GLY A 712 -20.24 -6.19 15.53
CA GLY A 712 -20.79 -6.49 14.20
C GLY A 712 -20.02 -7.56 13.42
N ASP A 713 -20.26 -7.61 12.10
CA ASP A 713 -19.58 -8.55 11.18
C ASP A 713 -18.07 -8.29 11.14
N HIS A 714 -17.28 -9.32 10.84
CA HIS A 714 -15.82 -9.24 10.60
C HIS A 714 -14.96 -8.82 11.79
N CYS A 715 -15.41 -9.07 13.02
CA CYS A 715 -14.58 -8.86 14.21
C CYS A 715 -13.29 -9.70 14.14
N CYS A 716 -12.16 -9.11 14.57
CA CYS A 716 -10.81 -9.68 14.53
C CYS A 716 -10.29 -10.05 13.13
N GLU A 717 -10.87 -9.51 12.06
CA GLU A 717 -10.42 -9.77 10.69
C GLU A 717 -8.95 -9.32 10.50
N TYR A 718 -8.12 -10.18 9.92
CA TYR A 718 -6.68 -9.97 9.73
C TYR A 718 -5.89 -9.64 11.00
N MET A 719 -6.39 -9.93 12.21
CA MET A 719 -5.64 -9.70 13.45
C MET A 719 -4.34 -10.53 13.47
N THR A 720 -3.23 -9.89 13.87
CA THR A 720 -1.87 -10.48 13.93
C THR A 720 -1.28 -10.47 15.34
N GLY A 721 -1.95 -9.86 16.31
CA GLY A 721 -1.49 -9.80 17.70
C GLY A 721 -2.50 -9.10 18.60
N GLY A 722 -2.27 -9.17 19.91
CA GLY A 722 -3.15 -8.58 20.93
C GLY A 722 -4.13 -9.56 21.57
N ARG A 723 -5.09 -9.00 22.32
CA ARG A 723 -6.15 -9.71 23.03
C ARG A 723 -7.49 -9.04 22.78
N VAL A 724 -8.51 -9.79 22.40
CA VAL A 724 -9.87 -9.27 22.25
C VAL A 724 -10.83 -10.14 23.04
N VAL A 725 -11.61 -9.53 23.93
CA VAL A 725 -12.68 -10.21 24.67
C VAL A 725 -14.01 -9.62 24.23
N VAL A 726 -14.92 -10.47 23.77
CA VAL A 726 -16.29 -10.10 23.43
C VAL A 726 -17.23 -10.76 24.43
N LEU A 727 -17.89 -9.95 25.25
CA LEU A 727 -18.79 -10.41 26.32
C LEU A 727 -20.22 -10.60 25.82
N GLY A 728 -20.46 -10.75 24.53
CA GLY A 728 -21.81 -10.83 23.98
C GLY A 728 -21.81 -11.21 22.51
N PRO A 729 -22.90 -10.93 21.76
CA PRO A 729 -23.08 -11.42 20.40
C PRO A 729 -22.04 -10.86 19.42
N THR A 730 -21.69 -11.69 18.42
CA THR A 730 -20.79 -11.33 17.32
C THR A 730 -21.52 -11.44 15.97
N GLY A 731 -21.09 -10.65 14.99
CA GLY A 731 -21.51 -10.82 13.60
C GLY A 731 -20.75 -11.94 12.85
N ARG A 732 -21.07 -12.10 11.58
CA ARG A 732 -20.56 -13.13 10.67
C ARG A 732 -19.08 -12.93 10.33
N ASN A 733 -18.45 -14.03 9.90
CA ASN A 733 -17.09 -14.05 9.38
C ASN A 733 -16.06 -13.51 10.40
N PHE A 734 -16.28 -13.82 11.68
CA PHE A 734 -15.36 -13.54 12.78
C PHE A 734 -14.00 -14.21 12.50
N ALA A 735 -12.91 -13.53 12.84
CA ALA A 735 -11.52 -14.01 12.71
C ALA A 735 -11.07 -14.37 11.27
N ALA A 736 -11.76 -13.90 10.23
CA ALA A 736 -11.32 -14.13 8.86
C ALA A 736 -9.92 -13.53 8.61
N GLY A 737 -8.98 -14.35 8.13
CA GLY A 737 -7.59 -13.94 7.94
C GLY A 737 -6.81 -13.67 9.23
N MET A 738 -7.36 -13.98 10.40
CA MET A 738 -6.67 -13.85 11.69
C MET A 738 -5.49 -14.82 11.72
N SER A 739 -4.29 -14.27 11.82
CA SER A 739 -3.03 -15.01 11.77
C SER A 739 -2.25 -14.94 13.07
N GLY A 740 -2.63 -14.06 13.99
CA GLY A 740 -2.03 -13.95 15.32
C GLY A 740 -2.91 -13.30 16.37
N GLY A 741 -2.54 -13.47 17.64
CA GLY A 741 -3.30 -13.01 18.79
C GLY A 741 -4.28 -14.06 19.32
N ILE A 742 -5.04 -13.69 20.34
CA ILE A 742 -6.06 -14.55 20.96
C ILE A 742 -7.33 -13.73 21.14
N ALA A 743 -8.47 -14.31 20.80
CA ALA A 743 -9.77 -13.76 21.13
C ALA A 743 -10.56 -14.71 22.03
N TYR A 744 -11.38 -14.13 22.90
CA TYR A 744 -12.30 -14.84 23.78
C TYR A 744 -13.71 -14.32 23.52
N VAL A 745 -14.66 -15.22 23.31
CA VAL A 745 -16.05 -14.88 23.05
C VAL A 745 -16.93 -15.58 24.06
N TRP A 746 -17.79 -14.83 24.75
CA TRP A 746 -18.81 -15.41 25.63
C TRP A 746 -19.98 -15.89 24.77
N ASP A 747 -20.08 -17.20 24.59
CA ASP A 747 -21.08 -17.85 23.74
C ASP A 747 -22.24 -18.41 24.58
N GLU A 748 -23.11 -17.51 25.05
CA GLU A 748 -24.26 -17.88 25.89
C GLU A 748 -25.24 -18.82 25.16
N LYS A 749 -25.33 -18.73 23.84
CA LYS A 749 -26.30 -19.51 23.02
C LYS A 749 -25.72 -20.81 22.45
N GLY A 750 -24.41 -20.97 22.44
CA GLY A 750 -23.74 -22.13 21.85
C GLY A 750 -23.78 -22.16 20.33
N ASP A 751 -23.88 -21.00 19.66
CA ASP A 751 -23.99 -20.87 18.20
C ASP A 751 -22.84 -20.07 17.54
N PHE A 752 -21.77 -19.79 18.30
CA PHE A 752 -20.66 -18.96 17.81
C PHE A 752 -19.90 -19.59 16.62
N ASP A 753 -19.84 -20.92 16.54
CA ASP A 753 -19.14 -21.64 15.47
C ASP A 753 -19.69 -21.32 14.08
N TYR A 754 -21.00 -21.05 13.97
CA TYR A 754 -21.67 -20.60 12.74
C TYR A 754 -21.16 -19.24 12.24
N TYR A 755 -20.79 -18.33 13.16
CA TYR A 755 -20.33 -16.99 12.84
C TYR A 755 -18.82 -16.91 12.60
N CYS A 756 -18.07 -17.93 13.02
CA CYS A 756 -16.61 -17.96 12.93
C CYS A 756 -16.10 -18.46 11.56
N ASN A 757 -15.13 -17.75 10.98
CA ASN A 757 -14.43 -18.23 9.80
C ASN A 757 -13.30 -19.19 10.18
N MET A 758 -13.52 -20.48 9.96
CA MET A 758 -12.60 -21.56 10.33
C MET A 758 -11.44 -21.80 9.35
N GLU A 759 -11.17 -20.90 8.39
CA GLU A 759 -10.09 -21.10 7.40
C GLU A 759 -8.69 -21.11 8.03
N MET A 760 -8.47 -20.30 9.07
CA MET A 760 -7.13 -20.10 9.68
C MET A 760 -7.10 -20.28 11.21
N VAL A 761 -8.26 -20.40 11.84
CA VAL A 761 -8.39 -20.48 13.30
C VAL A 761 -9.03 -21.79 13.75
N GLU A 762 -8.82 -22.11 15.01
CA GLU A 762 -9.52 -23.18 15.71
C GLU A 762 -10.22 -22.62 16.96
N LEU A 763 -11.26 -23.34 17.39
CA LEU A 763 -12.06 -23.03 18.57
C LEU A 763 -11.75 -24.03 19.68
N SER A 764 -11.66 -23.55 20.91
CA SER A 764 -11.42 -24.39 22.09
C SER A 764 -12.08 -23.80 23.33
N LEU A 765 -12.41 -24.65 24.30
CA LEU A 765 -12.89 -24.21 25.62
C LEU A 765 -11.72 -23.66 26.46
N ILE A 766 -12.05 -22.96 27.55
CA ILE A 766 -11.06 -22.40 28.48
C ILE A 766 -10.61 -23.48 29.49
N GLU A 767 -9.77 -24.41 29.04
CA GLU A 767 -9.27 -25.51 29.88
C GLU A 767 -7.97 -25.16 30.61
N ASP A 768 -7.12 -24.32 30.00
CA ASP A 768 -5.82 -23.97 30.58
C ASP A 768 -5.96 -22.91 31.69
N ALA A 769 -5.29 -23.16 32.83
CA ALA A 769 -5.36 -22.29 34.00
C ALA A 769 -4.71 -20.90 33.78
N ALA A 770 -3.80 -20.75 32.82
CA ALA A 770 -3.28 -19.44 32.45
C ALA A 770 -4.28 -18.66 31.59
N ASP A 771 -4.95 -19.31 30.63
CA ASP A 771 -6.04 -18.71 29.85
C ASP A 771 -7.19 -18.24 30.75
N ASN A 772 -7.64 -19.07 31.70
CA ASN A 772 -8.70 -18.72 32.65
C ASN A 772 -8.33 -17.47 33.47
N ARG A 773 -7.10 -17.41 33.99
CA ARG A 773 -6.59 -16.26 34.76
C ARG A 773 -6.46 -15.00 33.91
N GLU A 774 -5.99 -15.11 32.67
CA GLU A 774 -5.89 -13.98 31.74
C GLU A 774 -7.28 -13.41 31.46
N LEU A 775 -8.22 -14.28 31.07
CA LEU A 775 -9.59 -13.88 30.77
C LEU A 775 -10.27 -13.24 31.99
N LYS A 776 -10.22 -13.88 33.16
CA LYS A 776 -10.81 -13.32 34.39
C LYS A 776 -10.24 -11.95 34.71
N SER A 777 -8.94 -11.76 34.53
CA SER A 777 -8.26 -10.47 34.72
C SER A 777 -8.79 -9.41 33.74
N LEU A 778 -8.94 -9.74 32.46
CA LEU A 778 -9.47 -8.82 31.45
C LEU A 778 -10.91 -8.39 31.76
N VAL A 779 -11.79 -9.34 32.13
CA VAL A 779 -13.18 -9.03 32.51
C VAL A 779 -13.23 -8.22 33.81
N SER A 780 -12.40 -8.55 34.79
CA SER A 780 -12.29 -7.79 36.05
C SER A 780 -11.87 -6.34 35.82
N ARG A 781 -10.91 -6.12 34.92
CA ARG A 781 -10.46 -4.79 34.54
C ARG A 781 -11.53 -4.03 33.77
N HIS A 782 -12.25 -4.71 32.88
CA HIS A 782 -13.40 -4.12 32.20
C HIS A 782 -14.44 -3.63 33.20
N PHE A 783 -14.81 -4.45 34.18
CA PHE A 783 -15.70 -4.03 35.28
C PHE A 783 -15.12 -2.86 36.08
N GLN A 784 -13.83 -2.90 36.44
CA GLN A 784 -13.16 -1.83 37.19
C GLN A 784 -13.22 -0.48 36.45
N TYR A 785 -12.98 -0.47 35.14
CA TYR A 785 -12.93 0.77 34.35
C TYR A 785 -14.31 1.27 33.93
N THR A 786 -15.25 0.36 33.68
CA THR A 786 -16.53 0.71 33.05
C THR A 786 -17.74 0.63 33.97
N ASN A 787 -17.60 -0.04 35.12
CA ASN A 787 -18.70 -0.41 36.00
C ASN A 787 -19.83 -1.16 35.24
N SER A 788 -19.45 -1.98 34.26
CA SER A 788 -20.37 -2.75 33.42
C SER A 788 -21.24 -3.71 34.24
N PRO A 789 -22.58 -3.61 34.13
CA PRO A 789 -23.49 -4.57 34.77
C PRO A 789 -23.29 -6.00 34.26
N LEU A 790 -23.04 -6.18 32.96
CA LEU A 790 -22.83 -7.49 32.35
C LEU A 790 -21.53 -8.14 32.84
N ALA A 791 -20.43 -7.38 32.85
CA ALA A 791 -19.16 -7.86 33.37
C ALA A 791 -19.27 -8.29 34.83
N LYS A 792 -20.05 -7.54 35.63
CA LYS A 792 -20.35 -7.91 37.02
C LYS A 792 -21.08 -9.23 37.10
N ARG A 793 -22.15 -9.45 36.31
CA ARG A 793 -22.89 -10.72 36.29
C ARG A 793 -21.99 -11.91 35.95
N ILE A 794 -21.13 -11.77 34.95
CA ILE A 794 -20.17 -12.80 34.54
C ILE A 794 -19.16 -13.09 35.65
N LEU A 795 -18.68 -12.07 36.38
CA LEU A 795 -17.71 -12.25 37.46
C LEU A 795 -18.33 -12.85 38.72
N ASP A 796 -19.58 -12.49 39.04
CA ASP A 796 -20.33 -12.98 40.19
C ASP A 796 -20.61 -14.50 40.06
N ASP A 797 -20.76 -15.02 38.83
CA ASP A 797 -20.94 -16.45 38.53
C ASP A 797 -19.82 -17.04 37.64
N TRP A 798 -18.57 -16.63 37.93
CA TRP A 798 -17.41 -16.96 37.07
C TRP A 798 -17.24 -18.46 36.81
N SER A 799 -17.50 -19.31 37.81
CA SER A 799 -17.34 -20.77 37.69
C SER A 799 -18.21 -21.37 36.59
N HIS A 800 -19.41 -20.82 36.38
CA HIS A 800 -20.29 -21.26 35.32
C HIS A 800 -20.03 -20.49 34.02
N SER A 801 -19.90 -19.16 34.10
CA SER A 801 -19.73 -18.33 32.89
C SER A 801 -18.48 -18.70 32.09
N VAL A 802 -17.38 -19.10 32.75
CA VAL A 802 -16.14 -19.49 32.06
C VAL A 802 -16.30 -20.71 31.15
N GLU A 803 -17.24 -21.61 31.46
CA GLU A 803 -17.53 -22.80 30.65
C GLU A 803 -18.21 -22.43 29.31
N GLN A 804 -18.80 -21.25 29.22
CA GLN A 804 -19.45 -20.72 28.02
C GLN A 804 -18.50 -19.87 27.15
N PHE A 805 -17.25 -19.65 27.60
CA PHE A 805 -16.28 -18.92 26.78
C PHE A 805 -15.61 -19.81 25.75
N ILE A 806 -15.56 -19.32 24.53
CA ILE A 806 -14.80 -19.91 23.43
C ILE A 806 -13.52 -19.11 23.22
N LYS A 807 -12.38 -19.82 23.25
CA LYS A 807 -11.09 -19.30 22.82
C LYS A 807 -10.92 -19.52 21.32
N VAL A 808 -10.64 -18.43 20.62
CA VAL A 808 -10.29 -18.41 19.20
C VAL A 808 -8.80 -18.16 19.06
N ILE A 809 -8.10 -19.10 18.41
CA ILE A 809 -6.66 -18.99 18.19
C ILE A 809 -6.28 -19.44 16.76
N PRO A 810 -5.39 -18.71 16.07
CA PRO A 810 -4.88 -19.13 14.77
C PRO A 810 -4.04 -20.40 14.87
N ILE A 811 -4.24 -21.32 13.93
CA ILE A 811 -3.62 -22.65 13.94
C ILE A 811 -2.08 -22.53 13.85
N GLU A 812 -1.58 -21.70 12.93
CA GLU A 812 -0.13 -21.49 12.77
C GLU A 812 0.49 -20.80 14.00
N TYR A 813 -0.23 -19.85 14.59
CA TYR A 813 0.23 -19.17 15.80
C TYR A 813 0.30 -20.12 17.00
N LYS A 814 -0.69 -21.00 17.18
CA LYS A 814 -0.68 -22.03 18.23
C LYS A 814 0.53 -22.97 18.08
N LYS A 815 0.85 -23.38 16.85
CA LYS A 815 2.04 -24.21 16.58
C LYS A 815 3.33 -23.51 17.00
N ILE A 816 3.47 -22.23 16.64
CA ILE A 816 4.64 -21.42 17.02
C ILE A 816 4.76 -21.28 18.55
N LEU A 817 3.65 -20.96 19.24
CA LEU A 817 3.66 -20.88 20.71
C LEU A 817 4.04 -22.22 21.36
N HIS A 818 3.60 -23.34 20.79
CA HIS A 818 3.95 -24.67 21.27
C HIS A 818 5.45 -24.96 21.06
N GLU A 819 5.99 -24.67 19.88
CA GLU A 819 7.41 -24.81 19.56
C GLU A 819 8.29 -23.94 20.49
N GLU A 820 7.89 -22.69 20.74
CA GLU A 820 8.60 -21.80 21.67
C GLU A 820 8.57 -22.32 23.11
N LYS A 821 7.42 -22.83 23.57
CA LYS A 821 7.28 -23.44 24.91
C LYS A 821 8.17 -24.67 25.05
N MET A 822 8.21 -25.53 24.03
CA MET A 822 9.08 -26.71 23.99
C MET A 822 10.56 -26.33 23.95
N ALA A 823 10.95 -25.31 23.17
CA ALA A 823 12.31 -24.81 23.14
C ALA A 823 12.75 -24.25 24.50
N GLN A 824 11.89 -23.50 25.20
CA GLN A 824 12.17 -23.01 26.55
C GLN A 824 12.30 -24.13 27.58
N LEU A 825 11.47 -25.18 27.46
CA LEU A 825 11.56 -26.37 28.31
C LEU A 825 12.89 -27.10 28.08
N ASN A 826 13.28 -27.32 26.82
CA ASN A 826 14.55 -27.94 26.46
C ASN A 826 15.75 -27.10 26.95
N GLN A 827 15.71 -25.78 26.78
CA GLN A 827 16.76 -24.91 27.28
C GLN A 827 16.87 -24.95 28.81
N LYS A 828 15.74 -25.01 29.53
CA LYS A 828 15.74 -25.22 30.99
C LYS A 828 16.32 -26.58 31.38
N LEU A 829 16.00 -27.64 30.64
CA LEU A 829 16.56 -28.98 30.87
C LEU A 829 18.07 -29.01 30.64
N GLU A 830 18.58 -28.39 29.57
CA GLU A 830 20.02 -28.26 29.30
C GLU A 830 20.75 -27.42 30.36
N THR A 831 20.07 -26.43 30.94
CA THR A 831 20.65 -25.61 32.03
C THR A 831 20.73 -26.42 33.33
N VAL A 832 19.69 -27.21 33.63
CA VAL A 832 19.68 -28.12 34.79
C VAL A 832 20.70 -29.24 34.62
N GLU A 833 20.87 -29.82 33.43
CA GLU A 833 21.90 -30.84 33.15
C GLU A 833 23.34 -30.28 33.16
N ARG A 834 23.54 -28.96 33.10
CA ARG A 834 24.85 -28.32 33.29
C ARG A 834 25.16 -27.94 34.74
N ASP A 835 24.13 -27.82 35.57
CA ASP A 835 24.25 -27.48 37.00
C ASP A 835 24.32 -28.73 37.91
N TYR A 836 24.13 -29.93 37.34
CA TYR A 836 24.48 -31.24 37.91
C TYR A 836 25.78 -31.76 37.31
#